data_AF-A0A3Q1IKU0-F1
#
_entry.id   AF-A0A3Q1IKU0-F1
#
_cell.length_a   1.000
_cell.length_b   1.000
_cell.length_c   1.000
_cell.angle_alpha   90.00
_cell.angle_beta   90.00
_cell.angle_gamma   90.00
#
_symmetry.space_group_name_H-M   'P 1'
#
loop_
_entity.id
_entity.type
_entity.pdbx_description
1 polymer ?
#
loop_
_entity_poly.entity_id
_entity_poly.type
_entity_poly.pdbx_seq_one_letter_code
_entity_poly.pdbx_strand_id
1 'polypeptide(L)'
;MLVTNLSLWIIFLLINSGVRARKQRANSAGDDADDDAAAAGPSVSRARCASRCLSLHSVAALSTPLQAPLQNNGSLGWCQNHKQCAKCLEPCKDSWEMKRKSNCRELCERVFPKKHWECVTSCEFLQSVLAVKQGSCPPPERAKGFAAACVESCDHDGECPAQKKCCSNGCGHTCQSPKDPYKGVPLKPRKELGFDELSSGQLDVHWSSRFNISAEPVVYILQRRWNFGIQPSEDTATSWQVVAQTTEQGARLSDIRPGRWYQFRVAAVNTHGTRGFTTPSRHIHSNRDPSNPPAPSELRVANMSFGPGRVVSARLQWSMPADLDVPVHHYKVSWSWTAARQPSASSLTKKRKIVRESQVELDSMRSNRSYSVEVQAVSYWGQTQLKGPRAILHFTTQHTTSATPRSPTGDILDVGTPFYQDGQLRVHVYWQSSTDHSVEFYRIQWGPEYCRNNQSRPMEKTNTQENFASLQGLLFSCKYKVLLQPISKKSRPLAESTSFFTPSCATIQAKNPKSIACPRETAASPQKVLMKAANLTASFEVRDSNVTAIFSWDLSQAAPHQQLTGYQVTWTEVVPTNRHNNNKLPHSLISQSQILPPDGSVLVVSGLHPASVYTLEVRAITAEGEGPATSRTFQTPGYQSTMRHVSRLRKQHHTQSIIERH
;
A
#
# COMPACT_ATOMS: atom_id res chain seq x y z
N MET A 1 13.08 76.29 -45.62
CA MET A 1 11.86 75.76 -46.26
C MET A 1 11.63 74.36 -45.71
N LEU A 2 10.53 73.95 -45.09
CA LEU A 2 9.31 74.60 -44.60
C LEU A 2 8.75 73.66 -43.48
N VAL A 3 8.52 74.20 -42.28
CA VAL A 3 7.40 73.93 -41.35
C VAL A 3 7.30 72.57 -40.58
N THR A 4 7.59 72.66 -39.27
CA THR A 4 6.87 72.21 -38.03
C THR A 4 5.70 71.19 -38.16
N ASN A 5 5.41 70.27 -37.23
CA ASN A 5 4.85 70.55 -35.89
C ASN A 5 4.57 69.28 -35.03
N LEU A 6 4.61 69.49 -33.70
CA LEU A 6 3.94 68.85 -32.53
C LEU A 6 3.06 67.58 -32.75
N SER A 7 3.15 66.47 -32.00
CA SER A 7 3.00 66.18 -30.54
C SER A 7 1.68 65.45 -30.20
N LEU A 8 1.84 64.25 -29.61
CA LEU A 8 0.98 63.54 -28.62
C LEU A 8 -0.49 63.22 -28.98
N TRP A 9 -0.90 61.96 -28.78
CA TRP A 9 -1.86 61.52 -27.73
C TRP A 9 -2.01 59.99 -27.76
N ILE A 10 -2.01 59.40 -26.56
CA ILE A 10 -2.15 57.97 -26.24
C ILE A 10 -3.64 57.61 -26.18
N ILE A 11 -4.03 56.37 -26.56
CA ILE A 11 -5.04 55.53 -25.85
C ILE A 11 -4.93 54.05 -26.30
N PHE A 12 -5.07 53.18 -25.31
CA PHE A 12 -5.02 51.71 -25.27
C PHE A 12 -6.31 51.04 -25.82
N LEU A 13 -6.19 49.92 -26.57
CA LEU A 13 -6.82 48.60 -26.31
C LEU A 13 -6.88 47.68 -27.57
N LEU A 14 -6.19 46.54 -27.47
CA LEU A 14 -6.59 45.17 -27.87
C LEU A 14 -7.25 44.87 -29.25
N ILE A 15 -6.49 44.23 -30.16
CA ILE A 15 -6.65 42.83 -30.66
C ILE A 15 -6.06 42.66 -32.08
N ASN A 16 -5.23 41.61 -32.19
CA ASN A 16 -4.85 40.80 -33.35
C ASN A 16 -3.88 41.27 -34.44
N SER A 17 -3.14 40.23 -34.89
CA SER A 17 -2.31 40.08 -36.10
C SER A 17 -0.93 40.75 -36.09
N GLY A 18 0.06 39.99 -35.63
CA GLY A 18 1.49 40.30 -35.78
C GLY A 18 2.29 39.06 -36.11
N VAL A 19 2.36 38.74 -37.40
CA VAL A 19 3.30 37.80 -38.02
C VAL A 19 4.73 38.09 -37.54
N ARG A 20 5.48 37.07 -37.10
CA ARG A 20 6.94 37.16 -37.01
C ARG A 20 7.61 35.86 -37.45
N ALA A 21 8.63 36.06 -38.28
CA ALA A 21 9.27 35.08 -39.15
C ALA A 21 9.89 33.88 -38.42
N ARG A 22 9.68 32.72 -39.05
CA ARG A 22 10.08 31.38 -38.67
C ARG A 22 11.56 31.18 -39.01
N LYS A 23 12.45 31.07 -38.02
CA LYS A 23 13.82 30.60 -38.21
C LYS A 23 13.79 29.07 -38.20
N GLN A 24 13.93 28.46 -39.37
CA GLN A 24 13.99 27.02 -39.58
C GLN A 24 15.14 26.41 -38.76
N ARG A 25 14.80 25.60 -37.75
CA ARG A 25 15.69 24.55 -37.23
C ARG A 25 15.56 23.37 -38.19
N ALA A 26 16.65 23.04 -38.87
CA ALA A 26 16.77 21.81 -39.61
C ALA A 26 16.70 20.62 -38.66
N ASN A 27 15.94 19.60 -39.07
CA ASN A 27 15.80 18.30 -38.41
C ASN A 27 17.15 17.64 -38.16
N SER A 28 17.47 17.36 -36.90
CA SER A 28 18.27 16.19 -36.52
C SER A 28 17.37 15.30 -35.67
N ALA A 29 16.81 14.27 -36.29
CA ALA A 29 16.13 13.19 -35.62
C ALA A 29 17.18 12.35 -34.87
N GLY A 30 17.05 12.26 -33.55
CA GLY A 30 17.91 11.40 -32.74
C GLY A 30 18.05 11.91 -31.32
N ASP A 31 16.97 11.91 -30.53
CA ASP A 31 17.05 12.12 -29.07
C ASP A 31 15.96 11.36 -28.27
N ASP A 32 15.21 10.43 -28.88
CA ASP A 32 14.21 9.60 -28.17
C ASP A 32 14.75 8.22 -27.74
N ALA A 33 16.05 7.95 -27.90
CA ALA A 33 16.66 6.65 -27.61
C ALA A 33 17.31 6.54 -26.22
N ASP A 34 17.46 7.64 -25.49
CA ASP A 34 18.28 7.69 -24.27
C ASP A 34 17.53 7.31 -22.97
N ASP A 35 16.21 7.45 -22.92
CA ASP A 35 15.41 7.02 -21.74
C ASP A 35 15.23 5.50 -21.65
N ASP A 36 15.32 4.78 -22.77
CA ASP A 36 15.12 3.33 -22.84
C ASP A 36 16.34 2.52 -22.36
N ALA A 37 17.53 3.15 -22.32
CA ALA A 37 18.77 2.51 -21.87
C ALA A 37 18.87 2.45 -20.33
N ALA A 38 18.28 3.41 -19.61
CA ALA A 38 18.33 3.47 -18.16
C ALA A 38 17.43 2.41 -17.48
N ALA A 39 16.24 2.13 -18.04
CA ALA A 39 15.30 1.13 -17.51
C ALA A 39 15.72 -0.32 -17.84
N ALA A 40 16.47 -0.54 -18.92
CA ALA A 40 16.93 -1.85 -19.35
C ALA A 40 18.21 -2.34 -18.64
N GLY A 41 19.05 -1.43 -18.14
CA GLY A 41 20.37 -1.76 -17.58
C GLY A 41 20.36 -2.76 -16.42
N PRO A 42 19.52 -2.58 -15.38
CA PRO A 42 19.52 -3.47 -14.21
C PRO A 42 19.01 -4.89 -14.52
N SER A 43 17.94 -5.01 -15.31
CA SER A 43 17.36 -6.31 -15.67
C SER A 43 18.28 -7.12 -16.58
N VAL A 44 18.96 -6.46 -17.52
CA VAL A 44 20.02 -7.09 -18.34
C VAL A 44 21.17 -7.56 -17.46
N SER A 45 21.66 -6.73 -16.53
CA SER A 45 22.77 -7.10 -15.62
C SER A 45 22.42 -8.31 -14.75
N ARG A 46 21.19 -8.36 -14.23
CA ARG A 46 20.65 -9.51 -13.50
C ARG A 46 20.52 -10.76 -14.36
N ALA A 47 20.11 -10.63 -15.62
CA ALA A 47 20.09 -11.74 -16.57
C ALA A 47 21.49 -12.28 -16.89
N ARG A 48 22.50 -11.41 -17.01
CA ARG A 48 23.91 -11.82 -17.15
C ARG A 48 24.39 -12.62 -15.94
N CYS A 49 24.04 -12.15 -14.74
CA CYS A 49 24.29 -12.85 -13.47
C CYS A 49 23.64 -14.24 -13.47
N ALA A 50 22.36 -14.34 -13.84
CA ALA A 50 21.65 -15.61 -13.90
C ALA A 50 22.25 -16.57 -14.93
N SER A 51 22.58 -16.08 -16.13
CA SER A 51 23.26 -16.86 -17.17
C SER A 51 24.61 -17.43 -16.69
N ARG A 52 25.38 -16.67 -15.89
CA ARG A 52 26.65 -17.16 -15.33
C ARG A 52 26.43 -18.27 -14.32
N CYS A 53 25.46 -18.11 -13.43
CA CYS A 53 25.08 -19.17 -12.49
C CYS A 53 24.63 -20.45 -13.20
N LEU A 54 23.83 -20.30 -14.26
CA LEU A 54 23.46 -21.43 -15.12
C LEU A 54 24.69 -22.07 -15.76
N SER A 55 25.64 -21.29 -16.28
CA SER A 55 26.87 -21.82 -16.89
C SER A 55 27.70 -22.64 -15.91
N LEU A 56 27.79 -22.18 -14.65
CA LEU A 56 28.57 -22.85 -13.60
C LEU A 56 27.94 -24.15 -13.10
N HIS A 57 26.61 -24.28 -13.18
CA HIS A 57 25.88 -25.40 -12.59
C HIS A 57 25.15 -26.28 -13.60
N SER A 58 25.09 -25.91 -14.89
CA SER A 58 24.38 -26.67 -15.95
C SER A 58 24.98 -28.04 -16.22
N VAL A 59 26.28 -28.24 -15.99
CA VAL A 59 26.94 -29.56 -16.12
C VAL A 59 26.38 -30.57 -15.12
N ALA A 60 25.94 -30.11 -13.93
CA ALA A 60 25.26 -30.95 -12.94
C ALA A 60 23.81 -31.29 -13.32
N ALA A 61 23.17 -30.50 -14.19
CA ALA A 61 21.82 -30.74 -14.68
C ALA A 61 21.76 -31.88 -15.73
N LEU A 62 22.85 -32.08 -16.49
CA LEU A 62 22.99 -33.15 -17.49
C LEU A 62 23.33 -34.52 -16.87
N SER A 63 23.73 -34.55 -15.60
CA SER A 63 24.16 -35.76 -14.88
C SER A 63 23.13 -36.29 -13.87
N THR A 64 22.01 -35.59 -13.67
CA THR A 64 20.85 -36.08 -12.91
C THR A 64 19.91 -36.91 -13.80
N PRO A 65 19.51 -38.14 -13.40
CA PRO A 65 18.61 -38.97 -14.20
C PRO A 65 17.28 -38.26 -14.46
N LEU A 66 16.80 -38.37 -15.70
CA LEU A 66 15.52 -37.90 -16.24
C LEU A 66 14.31 -38.39 -15.42
N GLN A 67 14.01 -37.76 -14.28
CA GLN A 67 12.80 -38.07 -13.48
C GLN A 67 12.07 -36.84 -12.93
N ALA A 68 12.50 -35.61 -13.24
CA ALA A 68 11.70 -34.42 -12.99
C ALA A 68 11.33 -33.77 -14.33
N PRO A 69 10.04 -33.57 -14.65
CA PRO A 69 9.67 -32.74 -15.79
C PRO A 69 10.34 -31.37 -15.60
N LEU A 70 10.94 -30.81 -16.65
CA LEU A 70 11.31 -29.39 -16.66
C LEU A 70 10.03 -28.61 -16.36
N GLN A 71 9.89 -28.15 -15.12
CA GLN A 71 8.82 -27.24 -14.71
C GLN A 71 9.04 -25.89 -15.40
N ASN A 72 7.95 -25.15 -15.65
CA ASN A 72 7.91 -23.82 -16.29
C ASN A 72 9.19 -22.98 -16.09
N ASN A 73 9.73 -22.42 -17.18
CA ASN A 73 10.98 -21.62 -17.25
C ASN A 73 12.29 -22.39 -17.48
N GLY A 74 12.26 -23.65 -17.92
CA GLY A 74 13.43 -24.39 -18.40
C GLY A 74 14.58 -24.54 -17.39
N SER A 75 15.82 -24.38 -17.84
CA SER A 75 17.02 -24.48 -16.99
C SER A 75 17.05 -23.45 -15.86
N LEU A 76 16.42 -22.28 -16.04
CA LEU A 76 16.28 -21.29 -14.98
C LEU A 76 15.40 -21.82 -13.84
N GLY A 77 14.27 -22.45 -14.18
CA GLY A 77 13.38 -23.10 -13.21
C GLY A 77 14.08 -24.24 -12.46
N TRP A 78 14.87 -25.07 -13.16
CA TRP A 78 15.70 -26.09 -12.52
C TRP A 78 16.70 -25.49 -11.51
N CYS A 79 17.40 -24.42 -11.91
CA CYS A 79 18.42 -23.79 -11.07
C CYS A 79 17.83 -23.16 -9.80
N GLN A 80 16.61 -22.62 -9.87
CA GLN A 80 15.88 -22.11 -8.72
C GLN A 80 15.59 -23.21 -7.68
N ASN A 81 15.37 -24.45 -8.13
CA ASN A 81 15.09 -25.59 -7.27
C ASN A 81 16.37 -26.33 -6.79
N HIS A 82 17.51 -26.11 -7.47
CA HIS A 82 18.76 -26.78 -7.15
C HIS A 82 19.54 -26.05 -6.04
N LYS A 83 19.90 -26.76 -4.96
CA LYS A 83 20.47 -26.18 -3.71
C LYS A 83 21.66 -25.24 -3.88
N GLN A 84 22.61 -25.53 -4.78
CA GLN A 84 23.79 -24.67 -4.99
C GLN A 84 23.52 -23.55 -6.00
N CYS A 85 22.95 -23.91 -7.15
CA CYS A 85 22.52 -22.97 -8.18
C CYS A 85 21.57 -21.87 -7.64
N ALA A 86 20.62 -22.21 -6.78
CA ALA A 86 19.71 -21.27 -6.15
C ALA A 86 20.45 -20.22 -5.29
N LYS A 87 21.50 -20.62 -4.56
CA LYS A 87 22.36 -19.67 -3.81
C LYS A 87 23.10 -18.72 -4.74
N CYS A 88 23.59 -19.23 -5.88
CA CYS A 88 24.21 -18.40 -6.91
C CYS A 88 23.18 -17.41 -7.49
N LEU A 89 21.94 -17.83 -7.72
CA LEU A 89 20.89 -16.97 -8.28
C LEU A 89 20.38 -15.89 -7.31
N GLU A 90 20.59 -16.03 -6.01
CA GLU A 90 20.00 -15.11 -5.01
C GLU A 90 20.31 -13.63 -5.29
N PRO A 91 21.58 -13.24 -5.56
CA PRO A 91 21.89 -11.85 -5.89
C PRO A 91 21.32 -11.40 -7.24
N CYS A 92 21.07 -12.33 -8.17
CA CYS A 92 20.58 -12.02 -9.51
C CYS A 92 19.08 -11.67 -9.54
N LYS A 93 18.33 -11.86 -8.45
CA LYS A 93 16.89 -11.59 -8.39
C LYS A 93 16.60 -10.09 -8.33
N ASP A 94 15.43 -9.68 -8.82
CA ASP A 94 15.00 -8.27 -8.73
C ASP A 94 14.77 -7.80 -7.29
N SER A 95 14.41 -8.71 -6.38
CA SER A 95 14.25 -8.45 -4.94
C SER A 95 15.58 -8.21 -4.21
N TRP A 96 16.72 -8.47 -4.85
CA TRP A 96 18.02 -8.25 -4.24
C TRP A 96 18.38 -6.76 -4.29
N GLU A 97 18.22 -6.10 -3.14
CA GLU A 97 18.58 -4.70 -2.98
C GLU A 97 20.07 -4.54 -2.67
N MET A 98 20.83 -4.07 -3.67
CA MET A 98 22.26 -3.82 -3.54
C MET A 98 22.58 -2.32 -3.72
N LYS A 99 23.29 -1.74 -2.75
CA LYS A 99 23.84 -0.38 -2.87
C LYS A 99 25.21 -0.45 -3.54
N ARG A 100 25.63 0.65 -4.20
CA ARG A 100 26.90 0.75 -4.96
C ARG A 100 28.17 0.32 -4.20
N LYS A 101 28.14 0.33 -2.85
CA LYS A 101 29.24 -0.05 -1.94
C LYS A 101 28.85 -1.18 -0.97
N SER A 102 27.85 -1.99 -1.32
CA SER A 102 27.44 -3.11 -0.47
C SER A 102 28.54 -4.17 -0.36
N ASN A 103 28.79 -4.66 0.85
CA ASN A 103 29.70 -5.78 1.07
C ASN A 103 28.96 -7.10 0.74
N CYS A 104 29.33 -7.72 -0.38
CA CYS A 104 28.71 -8.97 -0.84
C CYS A 104 28.80 -10.10 0.19
N ARG A 105 29.89 -10.17 0.96
CA ARG A 105 30.06 -11.17 2.01
C ARG A 105 28.99 -11.04 3.09
N GLU A 106 28.82 -9.84 3.64
CA GLU A 106 27.86 -9.58 4.71
C GLU A 106 26.41 -9.81 4.24
N LEU A 107 26.08 -9.37 3.02
CA LEU A 107 24.75 -9.59 2.45
C LEU A 107 24.45 -11.08 2.28
N CYS A 108 25.41 -11.84 1.75
CA CYS A 108 25.26 -13.27 1.56
C CYS A 108 25.28 -14.06 2.87
N GLU A 109 25.99 -13.61 3.91
CA GLU A 109 25.98 -14.22 5.25
C GLU A 109 24.62 -14.10 5.94
N ARG A 110 23.92 -12.97 5.76
CA ARG A 110 22.57 -12.77 6.31
C ARG A 110 21.54 -13.75 5.73
N VAL A 111 21.67 -14.07 4.45
CA VAL A 111 20.74 -14.98 3.75
C VAL A 111 21.20 -16.44 3.87
N PHE A 112 22.51 -16.68 3.84
CA PHE A 112 23.12 -18.00 3.91
C PHE A 112 24.22 -18.05 4.99
N PRO A 113 23.88 -18.40 6.24
CA PRO A 113 24.83 -18.44 7.35
C PRO A 113 25.98 -19.44 7.18
N LYS A 114 25.84 -20.44 6.30
CA LYS A 114 26.86 -21.47 6.01
C LYS A 114 27.01 -21.67 4.52
N LYS A 115 28.25 -21.83 4.04
CA LYS A 115 28.58 -22.10 2.61
C LYS A 115 27.89 -21.10 1.67
N HIS A 116 28.29 -19.84 1.76
CA HIS A 116 27.74 -18.71 0.99
C HIS A 116 28.62 -18.28 -0.20
N TRP A 117 29.66 -19.04 -0.54
CA TRP A 117 30.66 -18.61 -1.53
C TRP A 117 30.06 -18.47 -2.94
N GLU A 118 29.09 -19.32 -3.29
CA GLU A 118 28.33 -19.23 -4.53
C GLU A 118 27.56 -17.90 -4.64
N CYS A 119 26.95 -17.46 -3.53
CA CYS A 119 26.26 -16.16 -3.45
C CYS A 119 27.24 -15.00 -3.54
N VAL A 120 28.37 -15.06 -2.81
CA VAL A 120 29.36 -13.97 -2.84
C VAL A 120 29.92 -13.78 -4.24
N THR A 121 30.28 -14.88 -4.91
CA THR A 121 30.83 -14.86 -6.27
C THR A 121 29.85 -14.30 -7.31
N SER A 122 28.56 -14.58 -7.18
CA SER A 122 27.55 -14.02 -8.08
C SER A 122 27.20 -12.57 -7.74
N CYS A 123 27.22 -12.18 -6.46
CA CYS A 123 27.05 -10.81 -6.00
C CYS A 123 28.19 -9.90 -6.51
N GLU A 124 29.45 -10.31 -6.36
CA GLU A 124 30.61 -9.55 -6.85
C GLU A 124 30.57 -9.39 -8.37
N PHE A 125 30.14 -10.45 -9.08
CA PHE A 125 29.94 -10.37 -10.51
C PHE A 125 28.80 -9.43 -10.89
N LEU A 126 27.67 -9.47 -10.18
CA LEU A 126 26.58 -8.54 -10.40
C LEU A 126 27.05 -7.09 -10.21
N GLN A 127 27.81 -6.81 -9.15
CA GLN A 127 28.38 -5.50 -8.90
C GLN A 127 29.31 -5.06 -10.04
N SER A 128 30.13 -5.97 -10.55
CA SER A 128 31.00 -5.73 -11.70
C SER A 128 30.20 -5.40 -12.98
N VAL A 129 29.17 -6.19 -13.32
CA VAL A 129 28.38 -5.95 -14.54
C VAL A 129 27.48 -4.72 -14.45
N LEU A 130 27.13 -4.27 -13.25
CA LEU A 130 26.45 -2.98 -13.03
C LEU A 130 27.38 -1.78 -13.19
N ALA A 131 28.69 -1.96 -12.97
CA ALA A 131 29.69 -0.91 -13.12
C ALA A 131 30.31 -0.84 -14.52
N VAL A 132 30.40 -1.98 -15.22
CA VAL A 132 31.13 -2.11 -16.49
C VAL A 132 30.17 -2.36 -17.66
N LYS A 133 30.19 -1.46 -18.64
CA LYS A 133 29.44 -1.58 -19.90
C LYS A 133 30.04 -2.65 -20.82
N GLN A 134 29.21 -3.14 -21.73
CA GLN A 134 29.54 -4.23 -22.64
C GLN A 134 30.67 -3.90 -23.63
N GLY A 135 31.52 -4.88 -23.91
CA GLY A 135 32.69 -4.75 -24.78
C GLY A 135 33.97 -4.34 -24.04
N SER A 136 35.08 -4.27 -24.77
CA SER A 136 36.41 -3.98 -24.23
C SER A 136 36.88 -2.58 -24.63
N CYS A 137 37.78 -1.98 -23.85
CA CYS A 137 38.41 -0.73 -24.27
C CYS A 137 39.28 -0.96 -25.52
N PRO A 138 39.22 -0.05 -26.51
CA PRO A 138 40.17 -0.08 -27.62
C PRO A 138 41.59 0.21 -27.10
N PRO A 139 42.64 -0.27 -27.81
CA PRO A 139 44.01 0.11 -27.50
C PRO A 139 44.22 1.63 -27.57
N PRO A 140 45.02 2.23 -26.67
CA PRO A 140 45.31 3.67 -26.65
C PRO A 140 45.72 4.25 -28.00
N GLU A 141 46.48 3.51 -28.80
CA GLU A 141 47.00 3.95 -30.10
C GLU A 141 45.90 4.14 -31.15
N ARG A 142 44.71 3.59 -30.90
CA ARG A 142 43.53 3.74 -31.77
C ARG A 142 42.66 4.92 -31.40
N ALA A 143 42.94 5.60 -30.28
CA ALA A 143 42.21 6.79 -29.89
C ALA A 143 42.46 7.93 -30.90
N LYS A 144 41.40 8.65 -31.31
CA LYS A 144 41.49 9.77 -32.25
C LYS A 144 40.64 10.94 -31.78
N GLY A 145 41.06 12.16 -32.14
CA GLY A 145 40.36 13.39 -31.75
C GLY A 145 40.28 13.51 -30.23
N PHE A 146 39.09 13.84 -29.70
CA PHE A 146 38.89 13.97 -28.25
C PHE A 146 39.21 12.70 -27.46
N ALA A 147 39.07 11.51 -28.06
CA ALA A 147 39.40 10.26 -27.38
C ALA A 147 40.91 10.13 -27.06
N ALA A 148 41.78 10.81 -27.80
CA ALA A 148 43.23 10.83 -27.56
C ALA A 148 43.69 12.01 -26.68
N ALA A 149 42.77 12.86 -26.23
CA ALA A 149 43.11 14.03 -25.43
C ALA A 149 43.62 13.62 -24.05
N CYS A 150 44.71 14.24 -23.59
CA CYS A 150 45.31 13.96 -22.30
C CYS A 150 44.53 14.60 -21.15
N VAL A 151 43.33 14.08 -20.88
CA VAL A 151 42.39 14.62 -19.90
C VAL A 151 41.75 13.48 -19.12
N GLU A 152 41.49 13.72 -17.83
CA GLU A 152 40.65 12.85 -17.01
C GLU A 152 39.19 13.32 -17.13
N SER A 153 38.48 12.78 -18.13
CA SER A 153 37.09 13.16 -18.41
C SER A 153 36.06 12.18 -17.86
N CYS A 154 36.52 11.02 -17.38
CA CYS A 154 35.68 10.02 -16.73
C CYS A 154 36.53 9.15 -15.79
N ASP A 155 35.92 8.61 -14.75
CA ASP A 155 36.52 7.61 -13.85
C ASP A 155 35.91 6.21 -14.04
N HIS A 156 34.68 6.14 -14.54
CA HIS A 156 33.97 4.87 -14.74
C HIS A 156 32.99 4.93 -15.91
N ASP A 157 32.64 3.76 -16.46
CA ASP A 157 31.76 3.65 -17.63
C ASP A 157 30.40 4.35 -17.46
N GLY A 158 29.91 4.45 -16.22
CA GLY A 158 28.64 5.10 -15.88
C GLY A 158 28.60 6.60 -16.14
N GLU A 159 29.75 7.28 -16.19
CA GLU A 159 29.85 8.71 -16.52
C GLU A 159 29.82 8.96 -18.03
N CYS A 160 30.07 7.91 -18.81
CA CYS A 160 30.06 8.02 -20.25
C CYS A 160 28.63 7.91 -20.82
N PRO A 161 28.28 8.68 -21.86
CA PRO A 161 26.97 8.60 -22.48
C PRO A 161 26.77 7.30 -23.26
N ALA A 162 25.51 6.86 -23.38
CA ALA A 162 25.10 5.69 -24.14
C ALA A 162 25.95 4.44 -23.83
N GLN A 163 26.47 3.76 -24.86
CA GLN A 163 27.28 2.54 -24.74
C GLN A 163 28.80 2.81 -24.68
N LYS A 164 29.23 4.08 -24.55
CA LYS A 164 30.66 4.40 -24.46
C LYS A 164 31.22 3.99 -23.11
N LYS A 165 32.46 3.49 -23.12
CA LYS A 165 33.23 3.06 -21.94
C LYS A 165 34.24 4.13 -21.56
N CYS A 166 34.56 4.21 -20.28
CA CYS A 166 35.66 5.01 -19.80
C CYS A 166 36.96 4.25 -19.99
N CYS A 167 37.81 4.73 -20.90
CA CYS A 167 38.99 4.00 -21.35
C CYS A 167 40.22 4.88 -21.27
N SER A 168 41.32 4.30 -20.76
CA SER A 168 42.62 4.96 -20.81
C SER A 168 43.07 5.15 -22.25
N ASN A 169 43.63 6.32 -22.54
CA ASN A 169 44.26 6.63 -23.82
C ASN A 169 45.78 6.79 -23.71
N GLY A 170 46.38 6.30 -22.63
CA GLY A 170 47.82 6.32 -22.39
C GLY A 170 48.31 7.43 -21.45
N CYS A 171 47.55 8.52 -21.31
CA CYS A 171 47.89 9.59 -20.36
C CYS A 171 46.69 10.19 -19.59
N GLY A 172 45.45 9.84 -19.96
CA GLY A 172 44.24 10.10 -19.17
C GLY A 172 43.11 9.12 -19.53
N HIS A 173 41.88 9.38 -19.06
CA HIS A 173 40.69 8.59 -19.38
C HIS A 173 39.63 9.39 -20.14
N THR A 174 39.16 8.79 -21.23
CA THR A 174 38.12 9.37 -22.08
C THR A 174 37.02 8.38 -22.42
N CYS A 175 35.83 8.91 -22.72
CA CYS A 175 34.70 8.11 -23.14
C CYS A 175 34.85 7.64 -24.59
N GLN A 176 35.12 6.35 -24.76
CA GLN A 176 35.43 5.73 -26.06
C GLN A 176 34.38 4.67 -26.44
N SER A 177 34.19 4.46 -27.74
CA SER A 177 33.33 3.38 -28.23
C SER A 177 34.00 2.02 -27.96
N PRO A 178 33.27 1.04 -27.40
CA PRO A 178 33.85 -0.26 -27.06
C PRO A 178 34.27 -1.03 -28.32
N LYS A 179 35.37 -1.76 -28.20
CA LYS A 179 35.80 -2.79 -29.15
C LYS A 179 35.04 -4.09 -28.88
N ASP A 180 34.71 -4.81 -29.94
CA ASP A 180 34.09 -6.15 -29.91
C ASP A 180 32.85 -6.28 -29.01
N PRO A 181 31.88 -5.32 -29.02
CA PRO A 181 30.76 -5.33 -28.08
C PRO A 181 29.83 -6.55 -28.24
N TYR A 182 29.93 -7.30 -29.34
CA TYR A 182 29.08 -8.46 -29.62
C TYR A 182 29.81 -9.80 -29.60
N LYS A 183 31.08 -9.83 -29.16
CA LYS A 183 31.85 -11.07 -29.04
C LYS A 183 31.24 -11.97 -27.96
N GLY A 184 30.87 -13.19 -28.34
CA GLY A 184 30.25 -14.16 -27.43
C GLY A 184 28.79 -13.87 -27.05
N VAL A 185 28.22 -12.73 -27.46
CA VAL A 185 26.85 -12.33 -27.13
C VAL A 185 25.84 -13.12 -27.98
N PRO A 186 24.63 -13.49 -27.48
CA PRO A 186 23.61 -14.20 -28.25
C PRO A 186 22.97 -13.33 -29.32
N LEU A 187 22.53 -13.95 -30.43
CA LEU A 187 21.78 -13.24 -31.45
C LEU A 187 20.45 -12.72 -30.90
N LYS A 188 20.02 -11.58 -31.44
CA LYS A 188 18.69 -11.04 -31.16
C LYS A 188 17.64 -12.03 -31.71
N PRO A 189 16.59 -12.36 -30.94
CA PRO A 189 15.49 -13.19 -31.43
C PRO A 189 14.86 -12.62 -32.70
N ARG A 190 14.12 -13.44 -33.45
CA ARG A 190 13.37 -12.96 -34.61
C ARG A 190 12.39 -11.87 -34.19
N LYS A 191 12.15 -10.92 -35.09
CA LYS A 191 11.21 -9.82 -34.88
C LYS A 191 9.77 -10.30 -34.73
N GLU A 192 9.42 -11.40 -35.39
CA GLU A 192 8.08 -11.98 -35.35
C GLU A 192 7.88 -12.73 -34.03
N LEU A 193 7.08 -12.13 -33.15
CA LEU A 193 6.56 -12.72 -31.91
C LEU A 193 5.20 -13.35 -32.20
N GLY A 194 4.99 -14.56 -31.70
CA GLY A 194 3.72 -15.26 -31.74
C GLY A 194 2.96 -15.12 -30.42
N PHE A 195 1.63 -15.14 -30.52
CA PHE A 195 0.72 -14.81 -29.44
C PHE A 195 -0.50 -15.72 -29.50
N ASP A 196 -0.69 -16.53 -28.46
CA ASP A 196 -1.83 -17.45 -28.33
C ASP A 196 -2.57 -17.15 -27.03
N GLU A 197 -3.81 -16.64 -27.13
CA GLU A 197 -4.67 -16.43 -25.96
C GLU A 197 -5.43 -17.72 -25.66
N LEU A 198 -5.14 -18.32 -24.51
CA LEU A 198 -5.79 -19.54 -24.04
C LEU A 198 -7.24 -19.26 -23.62
N SER A 199 -8.08 -20.29 -23.65
CA SER A 199 -9.47 -20.19 -23.15
C SER A 199 -9.55 -19.75 -21.69
N SER A 200 -8.50 -20.01 -20.88
CA SER A 200 -8.34 -19.54 -19.51
C SER A 200 -8.10 -18.03 -19.40
N GLY A 201 -7.64 -17.36 -20.46
CA GLY A 201 -7.33 -15.92 -20.51
C GLY A 201 -5.87 -15.58 -20.35
N GLN A 202 -5.05 -16.61 -20.19
CA GLN A 202 -3.61 -16.47 -20.19
C GLN A 202 -3.14 -16.28 -21.62
N LEU A 203 -2.11 -15.45 -21.80
CA LEU A 203 -1.47 -15.22 -23.08
C LEU A 203 -0.13 -15.94 -23.12
N ASP A 204 0.03 -16.85 -24.07
CA ASP A 204 1.31 -17.44 -24.41
C ASP A 204 2.00 -16.55 -25.45
N VAL A 205 3.17 -16.02 -25.08
CA VAL A 205 4.03 -15.25 -25.96
C VAL A 205 5.23 -16.11 -26.32
N HIS A 206 5.44 -16.39 -27.59
CA HIS A 206 6.56 -17.22 -28.04
C HIS A 206 7.39 -16.53 -29.13
N TRP A 207 8.68 -16.85 -29.17
CA TRP A 207 9.64 -16.31 -30.13
C TRP A 207 10.51 -17.43 -30.71
N SER A 208 11.27 -17.10 -31.75
CA SER A 208 12.26 -18.01 -32.31
C SER A 208 13.61 -17.32 -32.44
N SER A 209 14.68 -18.11 -32.39
CA SER A 209 16.05 -17.63 -32.65
C SER A 209 16.62 -18.36 -33.87
N ARG A 210 17.35 -17.65 -34.73
CA ARG A 210 18.10 -18.30 -35.81
C ARG A 210 19.39 -18.87 -35.21
N PHE A 211 19.38 -20.17 -34.92
CA PHE A 211 20.50 -20.95 -34.37
C PHE A 211 20.89 -20.61 -32.92
N ASN A 212 21.24 -21.64 -32.13
CA ASN A 212 21.83 -21.49 -30.80
C ASN A 212 23.34 -21.19 -30.96
N ILE A 213 23.71 -19.95 -31.30
CA ILE A 213 25.12 -19.57 -31.56
C ILE A 213 25.88 -19.25 -30.25
N SER A 214 25.22 -19.31 -29.09
CA SER A 214 25.88 -19.13 -27.79
C SER A 214 26.23 -20.49 -27.19
N ALA A 215 27.51 -20.72 -26.91
CA ALA A 215 27.97 -21.87 -26.10
C ALA A 215 27.50 -21.76 -24.63
N GLU A 216 27.11 -20.56 -24.19
CA GLU A 216 26.60 -20.29 -22.84
C GLU A 216 25.06 -20.26 -22.79
N PRO A 217 24.45 -20.66 -21.65
CA PRO A 217 23.02 -20.51 -21.38
C PRO A 217 22.49 -19.11 -21.65
N VAL A 218 21.44 -19.01 -22.47
CA VAL A 218 20.78 -17.75 -22.81
C VAL A 218 19.54 -17.57 -21.94
N VAL A 219 19.46 -16.41 -21.30
CA VAL A 219 18.29 -15.95 -20.54
C VAL A 219 17.57 -14.89 -21.37
N TYR A 220 16.29 -15.11 -21.66
CA TYR A 220 15.43 -14.17 -22.33
C TYR A 220 14.74 -13.25 -21.32
N ILE A 221 14.68 -11.96 -21.65
CA ILE A 221 13.91 -10.96 -20.92
C ILE A 221 12.75 -10.53 -21.81
N LEU A 222 11.52 -10.76 -21.36
CA LEU A 222 10.31 -10.29 -22.01
C LEU A 222 9.84 -9.00 -21.32
N GLN A 223 9.72 -7.94 -22.10
CA GLN A 223 9.13 -6.68 -21.67
C GLN A 223 7.77 -6.45 -22.32
N ARG A 224 6.90 -5.77 -21.58
CA ARG A 224 5.55 -5.36 -21.98
C ARG A 224 5.38 -3.87 -21.70
N ARG A 225 4.69 -3.18 -22.60
CA ARG A 225 4.05 -1.90 -22.33
C ARG A 225 2.62 -1.93 -22.84
N TRP A 226 1.78 -1.03 -22.34
CA TRP A 226 0.39 -0.98 -22.76
C TRP A 226 -0.20 0.43 -22.71
N ASN A 227 -1.29 0.64 -23.44
CA ASN A 227 -2.08 1.86 -23.39
C ASN A 227 -3.58 1.55 -23.40
N PHE A 228 -4.38 2.46 -22.83
CA PHE A 228 -5.82 2.45 -23.02
C PHE A 228 -6.19 3.10 -24.36
N GLY A 229 -7.31 2.69 -24.93
CA GLY A 229 -7.90 3.36 -26.10
C GLY A 229 -8.55 2.41 -27.09
N ILE A 230 -9.35 2.98 -27.98
CA ILE A 230 -9.94 2.25 -29.12
C ILE A 230 -8.86 1.95 -30.17
N GLN A 231 -7.83 2.80 -30.23
CA GLN A 231 -6.69 2.66 -31.13
C GLN A 231 -5.39 2.52 -30.33
N PRO A 232 -4.40 1.80 -30.86
CA PRO A 232 -3.06 1.74 -30.29
C PRO A 232 -2.40 3.11 -30.36
N SER A 233 -1.66 3.49 -29.30
CA SER A 233 -0.98 4.77 -29.19
C SER A 233 0.30 4.59 -28.37
N GLU A 234 1.44 4.91 -28.97
CA GLU A 234 2.74 4.79 -28.30
C GLU A 234 3.00 5.95 -27.33
N ASP A 235 2.50 7.15 -27.64
CA ASP A 235 2.71 8.37 -26.82
C ASP A 235 2.03 8.28 -25.45
N THR A 236 0.96 7.50 -25.36
CA THR A 236 0.18 7.27 -24.13
C THR A 236 0.48 5.92 -23.50
N ALA A 237 1.46 5.18 -24.02
CA ALA A 237 1.84 3.89 -23.49
C ALA A 237 2.63 4.03 -22.19
N THR A 238 2.43 3.06 -21.29
CA THR A 238 3.26 2.93 -20.09
C THR A 238 4.73 2.77 -20.46
N SER A 239 5.61 3.06 -19.50
CA SER A 239 7.01 2.62 -19.60
C SER A 239 7.10 1.11 -19.77
N TRP A 240 8.18 0.64 -20.39
CA TRP A 240 8.45 -0.79 -20.53
C TRP A 240 8.64 -1.46 -19.16
N GLN A 241 7.89 -2.55 -18.93
CA GLN A 241 7.97 -3.35 -17.71
C GLN A 241 8.47 -4.75 -18.05
N VAL A 242 9.40 -5.29 -17.27
CA VAL A 242 9.80 -6.71 -17.38
C VAL A 242 8.67 -7.58 -16.81
N VAL A 243 8.17 -8.50 -17.63
CA VAL A 243 7.05 -9.40 -17.26
C VAL A 243 7.47 -10.85 -17.12
N ALA A 244 8.56 -11.26 -17.75
CA ALA A 244 9.11 -12.61 -17.60
C ALA A 244 10.62 -12.65 -17.85
N GLN A 245 11.28 -13.58 -17.17
CA GLN A 245 12.67 -13.94 -17.39
C GLN A 245 12.76 -15.46 -17.45
N THR A 246 13.20 -16.02 -18.59
CA THR A 246 13.11 -17.46 -18.86
C THR A 246 14.25 -17.92 -19.77
N THR A 247 14.63 -19.19 -19.69
CA THR A 247 15.54 -19.83 -20.67
C THR A 247 14.80 -20.46 -21.84
N GLU A 248 13.47 -20.55 -21.76
CA GLU A 248 12.63 -21.08 -22.83
C GLU A 248 12.34 -20.02 -23.90
N GLN A 249 11.94 -20.47 -25.09
CA GLN A 249 11.60 -19.59 -26.21
C GLN A 249 10.14 -19.08 -26.16
N GLY A 250 9.59 -18.97 -24.95
CA GLY A 250 8.27 -18.44 -24.72
C GLY A 250 8.00 -18.21 -23.24
N ALA A 251 6.96 -17.45 -22.94
CA ALA A 251 6.50 -17.16 -21.60
C ALA A 251 4.97 -17.08 -21.56
N ARG A 252 4.39 -17.57 -20.46
CA ARG A 252 2.95 -17.54 -20.20
C ARG A 252 2.61 -16.40 -19.25
N LEU A 253 1.71 -15.51 -19.67
CA LEU A 253 1.29 -14.33 -18.91
C LEU A 253 -0.16 -14.47 -18.45
N SER A 254 -0.42 -14.26 -17.16
CA SER A 254 -1.76 -14.38 -16.57
C SER A 254 -2.45 -13.05 -16.29
N ASP A 255 -1.73 -11.94 -16.40
CA ASP A 255 -2.17 -10.60 -16.03
C ASP A 255 -2.54 -9.75 -17.26
N ILE A 256 -2.96 -10.39 -18.36
CA ILE A 256 -3.45 -9.71 -19.55
C ILE A 256 -4.90 -9.30 -19.33
N ARG A 257 -5.12 -7.98 -19.25
CA ARG A 257 -6.44 -7.35 -19.15
C ARG A 257 -7.04 -7.05 -20.52
N PRO A 258 -8.35 -7.27 -20.70
CA PRO A 258 -9.12 -6.67 -21.79
C PRO A 258 -9.07 -5.14 -21.78
N GLY A 259 -9.42 -4.51 -22.90
CA GLY A 259 -9.52 -3.04 -22.99
C GLY A 259 -8.19 -2.29 -23.11
N ARG A 260 -7.08 -3.02 -23.22
CA ARG A 260 -5.72 -2.47 -23.37
C ARG A 260 -5.08 -2.97 -24.67
N TRP A 261 -4.31 -2.08 -25.28
CA TRP A 261 -3.39 -2.44 -26.35
C TRP A 261 -2.02 -2.72 -25.74
N TYR A 262 -1.44 -3.87 -26.05
CA TYR A 262 -0.14 -4.31 -25.58
C TYR A 262 0.88 -4.32 -26.71
N GLN A 263 2.12 -4.01 -26.35
CA GLN A 263 3.30 -4.29 -27.16
C GLN A 263 4.33 -5.04 -26.33
N PHE A 264 5.04 -5.95 -27.00
CA PHE A 264 6.06 -6.78 -26.40
C PHE A 264 7.39 -6.61 -27.11
N ARG A 265 8.49 -6.75 -26.36
CA ARG A 265 9.83 -6.87 -26.91
C ARG A 265 10.65 -7.85 -26.10
N VAL A 266 11.54 -8.58 -26.76
CA VAL A 266 12.36 -9.61 -26.12
C VAL A 266 13.84 -9.34 -26.34
N ALA A 267 14.66 -9.54 -25.31
CA ALA A 267 16.12 -9.52 -25.43
C ALA A 267 16.66 -10.90 -25.07
N ALA A 268 17.68 -11.35 -25.80
CA ALA A 268 18.48 -12.51 -25.43
C ALA A 268 19.74 -12.03 -24.69
N VAL A 269 20.05 -12.63 -23.54
CA VAL A 269 21.15 -12.23 -22.67
C VAL A 269 21.96 -13.45 -22.24
N ASN A 270 23.28 -13.38 -22.31
CA ASN A 270 24.17 -14.35 -21.66
C ASN A 270 25.21 -13.64 -20.76
N THR A 271 26.26 -14.31 -20.29
CA THR A 271 27.25 -13.68 -19.40
C THR A 271 27.97 -12.50 -20.05
N HIS A 272 28.21 -12.59 -21.37
CA HIS A 272 28.87 -11.57 -22.18
C HIS A 272 27.99 -10.34 -22.45
N GLY A 273 26.66 -10.50 -22.42
CA GLY A 273 25.70 -9.40 -22.51
C GLY A 273 24.57 -9.63 -23.52
N THR A 274 24.15 -8.59 -24.21
CA THR A 274 23.00 -8.62 -25.13
C THR A 274 23.19 -7.77 -26.39
N ARG A 275 22.49 -8.12 -27.47
CA ARG A 275 22.34 -7.25 -28.67
C ARG A 275 21.13 -6.29 -28.55
N GLY A 276 20.58 -6.17 -27.35
CA GLY A 276 19.41 -5.37 -27.03
C GLY A 276 18.10 -6.06 -27.37
N PHE A 277 16.99 -5.37 -27.10
CA PHE A 277 15.65 -5.86 -27.36
C PHE A 277 15.33 -5.91 -28.86
N THR A 278 14.42 -6.79 -29.25
CA THR A 278 13.74 -6.74 -30.55
C THR A 278 13.06 -5.39 -30.73
N THR A 279 12.81 -5.01 -31.99
CA THR A 279 11.82 -3.96 -32.25
C THR A 279 10.50 -4.36 -31.60
N PRO A 280 9.72 -3.40 -31.06
CA PRO A 280 8.41 -3.69 -30.48
C PRO A 280 7.53 -4.51 -31.44
N SER A 281 6.78 -5.45 -30.87
CA SER A 281 5.80 -6.25 -31.63
C SER A 281 4.73 -5.37 -32.24
N ARG A 282 3.94 -5.95 -33.15
CA ARG A 282 2.63 -5.38 -33.49
C ARG A 282 1.81 -5.20 -32.21
N HIS A 283 0.91 -4.23 -32.21
CA HIS A 283 -0.05 -4.05 -31.14
C HIS A 283 -0.99 -5.26 -31.09
N ILE A 284 -1.19 -5.79 -29.89
CA ILE A 284 -2.14 -6.87 -29.64
C ILE A 284 -3.14 -6.43 -28.57
N HIS A 285 -4.31 -7.04 -28.56
CA HIS A 285 -5.31 -6.87 -27.52
C HIS A 285 -5.90 -8.25 -27.22
N SER A 286 -6.48 -8.41 -26.04
CA SER A 286 -7.24 -9.61 -25.71
C SER A 286 -8.54 -9.64 -26.52
N ASN A 287 -8.94 -10.83 -26.95
CA ASN A 287 -10.22 -11.06 -27.63
C ASN A 287 -11.40 -11.11 -26.64
N ARG A 288 -11.13 -11.04 -25.33
CA ARG A 288 -12.15 -11.06 -24.29
C ARG A 288 -12.79 -9.70 -24.14
N ASP A 289 -14.08 -9.71 -23.80
CA ASP A 289 -14.77 -8.49 -23.43
C ASP A 289 -14.35 -8.00 -22.04
N PRO A 290 -14.22 -6.68 -21.84
CA PRO A 290 -13.90 -6.11 -20.54
C PRO A 290 -15.01 -6.32 -19.52
N SER A 291 -14.60 -6.51 -18.26
CA SER A 291 -15.51 -6.68 -17.14
C SER A 291 -16.20 -5.36 -16.77
N ASN A 292 -17.40 -5.46 -16.18
CA ASN A 292 -18.04 -4.30 -15.58
C ASN A 292 -17.16 -3.71 -14.46
N PRO A 293 -17.13 -2.37 -14.27
CA PRO A 293 -16.40 -1.75 -13.18
C PRO A 293 -16.85 -2.30 -11.82
N PRO A 294 -15.94 -2.50 -10.84
CA PRO A 294 -16.32 -2.86 -9.49
C PRO A 294 -17.06 -1.71 -8.78
N ALA A 295 -17.68 -2.01 -7.62
CA ALA A 295 -18.27 -0.98 -6.79
C ALA A 295 -17.19 -0.01 -6.28
N PRO A 296 -17.46 1.32 -6.23
CA PRO A 296 -16.56 2.27 -5.59
C PRO A 296 -16.27 1.88 -4.14
N SER A 297 -15.01 1.98 -3.72
CA SER A 297 -14.58 1.70 -2.35
C SER A 297 -14.55 2.97 -1.49
N GLU A 298 -14.48 2.81 -0.17
CA GLU A 298 -14.29 3.92 0.79
C GLU A 298 -15.33 5.06 0.67
N LEU A 299 -16.57 4.73 0.31
CA LEU A 299 -17.65 5.70 0.21
C LEU A 299 -17.98 6.28 1.59
N ARG A 300 -17.71 7.57 1.79
CA ARG A 300 -17.87 8.27 3.08
C ARG A 300 -18.34 9.71 2.94
N VAL A 301 -18.88 10.26 4.03
CA VAL A 301 -19.15 11.71 4.16
C VAL A 301 -17.86 12.41 4.56
N ALA A 302 -17.34 13.28 3.69
CA ALA A 302 -16.12 14.04 3.94
C ALA A 302 -16.41 15.28 4.81
N ASN A 303 -17.50 16.00 4.54
CA ASN A 303 -17.96 17.12 5.36
C ASN A 303 -19.47 17.35 5.21
N MET A 304 -20.05 18.09 6.16
CA MET A 304 -21.43 18.58 6.09
C MET A 304 -21.45 20.06 6.49
N SER A 305 -22.11 20.88 5.68
CA SER A 305 -22.37 22.29 5.97
C SER A 305 -23.86 22.51 6.20
N PHE A 306 -24.18 23.38 7.16
CA PHE A 306 -25.56 23.68 7.54
C PHE A 306 -25.85 25.13 7.16
N GLY A 307 -26.75 25.31 6.20
CA GLY A 307 -27.20 26.61 5.73
C GLY A 307 -28.44 27.11 6.48
N PRO A 308 -28.81 28.38 6.28
CA PRO A 308 -30.05 28.95 6.83
C PRO A 308 -31.28 28.16 6.35
N GLY A 309 -32.27 27.98 7.24
CA GLY A 309 -33.55 27.33 6.88
C GLY A 309 -33.56 25.80 6.88
N ARG A 310 -32.78 25.14 7.77
CA ARG A 310 -32.68 23.66 7.88
C ARG A 310 -32.12 22.96 6.64
N VAL A 311 -31.43 23.72 5.79
CA VAL A 311 -30.78 23.19 4.60
C VAL A 311 -29.40 22.66 4.98
N VAL A 312 -29.06 21.48 4.48
CA VAL A 312 -27.77 20.83 4.68
C VAL A 312 -27.16 20.53 3.32
N SER A 313 -25.86 20.76 3.17
CA SER A 313 -25.07 20.25 2.08
C SER A 313 -24.07 19.23 2.62
N ALA A 314 -23.92 18.09 1.94
CA ALA A 314 -22.99 17.04 2.35
C ALA A 314 -22.02 16.72 1.21
N ARG A 315 -20.72 16.75 1.48
CA ARG A 315 -19.70 16.30 0.54
C ARG A 315 -19.42 14.82 0.76
N LEU A 316 -19.54 14.04 -0.29
CA LEU A 316 -19.19 12.63 -0.32
C LEU A 316 -17.90 12.41 -1.08
N GLN A 317 -17.14 11.40 -0.66
CA GLN A 317 -15.90 10.99 -1.29
C GLN A 317 -15.84 9.46 -1.36
N TRP A 318 -15.24 8.94 -2.42
CA TRP A 318 -14.97 7.51 -2.63
C TRP A 318 -13.66 7.31 -3.40
N SER A 319 -13.23 6.07 -3.50
CA SER A 319 -12.07 5.64 -4.27
C SER A 319 -12.44 4.59 -5.32
N MET A 320 -11.58 4.42 -6.32
CA MET A 320 -11.73 3.41 -7.38
C MET A 320 -10.43 2.61 -7.50
N PRO A 321 -10.49 1.28 -7.67
CA PRO A 321 -9.30 0.47 -7.91
C PRO A 321 -8.48 0.96 -9.12
N ALA A 322 -7.15 0.90 -9.01
CA ALA A 322 -6.25 1.39 -10.05
C ALA A 322 -6.19 0.48 -11.30
N ASP A 323 -6.43 -0.83 -11.15
CA ASP A 323 -6.28 -1.82 -12.22
C ASP A 323 -7.64 -2.24 -12.81
N LEU A 324 -8.28 -1.32 -13.53
CA LEU A 324 -9.52 -1.58 -14.27
C LEU A 324 -9.23 -2.06 -15.70
N ASP A 325 -10.10 -2.92 -16.23
CA ASP A 325 -10.08 -3.30 -17.65
C ASP A 325 -10.32 -2.08 -18.54
N VAL A 326 -11.24 -1.20 -18.13
CA VAL A 326 -11.60 0.04 -18.83
C VAL A 326 -11.73 1.19 -17.83
N PRO A 327 -11.19 2.38 -18.12
CA PRO A 327 -11.28 3.53 -17.22
C PRO A 327 -12.74 3.93 -16.95
N VAL A 328 -12.99 4.37 -15.72
CA VAL A 328 -14.30 4.93 -15.35
C VAL A 328 -14.53 6.22 -16.11
N HIS A 329 -15.64 6.30 -16.83
CA HIS A 329 -16.03 7.50 -17.53
C HIS A 329 -16.79 8.46 -16.59
N HIS A 330 -17.69 7.93 -15.76
CA HIS A 330 -18.45 8.73 -14.80
C HIS A 330 -19.05 7.86 -13.67
N TYR A 331 -19.47 8.51 -12.60
CA TYR A 331 -20.25 7.94 -11.51
C TYR A 331 -21.69 8.45 -11.55
N LYS A 332 -22.64 7.56 -11.30
CA LYS A 332 -24.05 7.88 -11.05
C LYS A 332 -24.29 7.85 -9.55
N VAL A 333 -24.57 9.01 -8.97
CA VAL A 333 -24.88 9.18 -7.55
C VAL A 333 -26.38 9.34 -7.42
N SER A 334 -27.02 8.58 -6.54
CA SER A 334 -28.43 8.74 -6.23
C SER A 334 -28.66 8.68 -4.73
N TRP A 335 -29.53 9.54 -4.22
CA TRP A 335 -29.80 9.60 -2.80
C TRP A 335 -31.29 9.70 -2.52
N SER A 336 -31.73 9.06 -1.45
CA SER A 336 -33.12 9.03 -1.01
C SER A 336 -33.20 9.28 0.49
N TRP A 337 -34.37 9.69 0.96
CA TRP A 337 -34.69 9.85 2.38
C TRP A 337 -36.11 9.38 2.65
N THR A 338 -36.39 8.99 3.88
CA THR A 338 -37.74 8.60 4.30
C THR A 338 -38.58 9.83 4.64
N ALA A 339 -39.81 9.89 4.13
CA ALA A 339 -40.76 10.94 4.51
C ALA A 339 -41.38 10.59 5.87
N ALA A 340 -41.07 11.38 6.91
CA ALA A 340 -41.73 11.26 8.19
C ALA A 340 -43.17 11.77 8.08
N ARG A 341 -44.13 10.84 7.91
CA ARG A 341 -45.58 10.89 8.23
C ARG A 341 -46.37 10.06 7.21
N GLN A 342 -46.38 8.73 7.38
CA GLN A 342 -47.47 7.78 7.06
C GLN A 342 -46.89 6.37 6.89
N PRO A 343 -47.41 5.34 7.58
CA PRO A 343 -46.91 3.96 7.49
C PRO A 343 -47.16 3.26 6.14
N SER A 344 -47.75 3.94 5.14
CA SER A 344 -48.21 3.32 3.89
C SER A 344 -47.85 4.06 2.60
N ALA A 345 -47.00 5.11 2.63
CA ALA A 345 -46.60 5.84 1.43
C ALA A 345 -45.15 5.56 1.01
N SER A 346 -44.97 4.66 0.04
CA SER A 346 -43.71 4.28 -0.60
C SER A 346 -43.12 5.33 -1.56
N SER A 347 -43.13 6.62 -1.20
CA SER A 347 -42.42 7.65 -2.00
C SER A 347 -41.03 7.97 -1.42
N LEU A 348 -40.05 7.10 -1.69
CA LEU A 348 -38.64 7.47 -1.56
C LEU A 348 -38.36 8.54 -2.60
N THR A 349 -38.27 9.80 -2.17
CA THR A 349 -37.89 10.90 -3.05
C THR A 349 -36.42 10.70 -3.43
N LYS A 350 -36.18 10.14 -4.61
CA LYS A 350 -34.84 9.79 -5.11
C LYS A 350 -34.31 10.92 -5.99
N LYS A 351 -33.27 11.61 -5.53
CA LYS A 351 -32.51 12.56 -6.34
C LYS A 351 -31.30 11.84 -6.97
N ARG A 352 -30.80 12.39 -8.08
CA ARG A 352 -29.69 11.80 -8.84
C ARG A 352 -28.78 12.87 -9.42
N LYS A 353 -27.49 12.58 -9.49
CA LYS A 353 -26.43 13.44 -10.04
C LYS A 353 -25.39 12.56 -10.75
N ILE A 354 -24.80 13.07 -11.83
CA ILE A 354 -23.71 12.42 -12.56
C ILE A 354 -22.46 13.23 -12.32
N VAL A 355 -21.36 12.57 -11.93
CA VAL A 355 -20.07 13.21 -11.68
C VAL A 355 -18.95 12.43 -12.33
N ARG A 356 -17.86 13.11 -12.71
CA ARG A 356 -16.65 12.45 -13.24
C ARG A 356 -15.59 12.24 -12.16
N GLU A 357 -15.57 13.10 -11.16
CA GLU A 357 -14.67 13.02 -10.02
C GLU A 357 -15.15 12.01 -8.99
N SER A 358 -14.22 11.54 -8.14
CA SER A 358 -14.51 10.63 -7.04
C SER A 358 -15.03 11.35 -5.77
N GLN A 359 -15.67 12.51 -5.97
CA GLN A 359 -16.29 13.31 -4.94
C GLN A 359 -17.55 14.00 -5.48
N VAL A 360 -18.50 14.31 -4.61
CA VAL A 360 -19.69 15.08 -4.98
C VAL A 360 -20.24 15.85 -3.78
N GLU A 361 -20.71 17.06 -4.04
CA GLU A 361 -21.50 17.83 -3.09
C GLU A 361 -23.00 17.60 -3.36
N LEU A 362 -23.71 17.17 -2.31
CA LEU A 362 -25.14 16.96 -2.29
C LEU A 362 -25.81 18.15 -1.60
N ASP A 363 -26.48 19.00 -2.39
CA ASP A 363 -27.12 20.21 -1.88
C ASP A 363 -28.61 20.03 -1.61
N SER A 364 -29.18 21.00 -0.88
CA SER A 364 -30.62 21.05 -0.59
C SER A 364 -31.12 19.80 0.14
N MET A 365 -30.31 19.26 1.04
CA MET A 365 -30.71 18.22 1.97
C MET A 365 -31.41 18.88 3.17
N ARG A 366 -32.29 18.14 3.86
CA ARG A 366 -32.97 18.65 5.05
C ARG A 366 -32.26 18.16 6.29
N SER A 367 -32.14 19.01 7.31
CA SER A 367 -31.62 18.62 8.61
C SER A 367 -32.47 17.54 9.29
N ASN A 368 -31.86 16.73 10.15
CA ASN A 368 -32.49 15.69 10.97
C ASN A 368 -33.28 14.66 10.16
N ARG A 369 -32.71 14.22 9.03
CA ARG A 369 -33.24 13.10 8.23
C ARG A 369 -32.16 12.07 7.97
N SER A 370 -32.58 10.82 7.81
CA SER A 370 -31.71 9.74 7.34
C SER A 370 -31.73 9.71 5.81
N TYR A 371 -30.52 9.65 5.25
CA TYR A 371 -30.29 9.57 3.81
C TYR A 371 -29.58 8.27 3.47
N SER A 372 -30.02 7.65 2.38
CA SER A 372 -29.36 6.51 1.75
C SER A 372 -28.79 6.98 0.43
N VAL A 373 -27.48 6.85 0.25
CA VAL A 373 -26.78 7.23 -0.98
C VAL A 373 -26.22 6.00 -1.66
N GLU A 374 -26.47 5.90 -2.95
CA GLU A 374 -25.95 4.87 -3.84
C GLU A 374 -25.02 5.53 -4.86
N VAL A 375 -23.80 5.03 -5.00
CA VAL A 375 -22.82 5.46 -6.01
C VAL A 375 -22.51 4.29 -6.94
N GLN A 376 -22.64 4.49 -8.24
CA GLN A 376 -22.42 3.47 -9.27
C GLN A 376 -21.37 3.94 -10.28
N ALA A 377 -20.31 3.17 -10.48
CA ALA A 377 -19.31 3.44 -11.52
C ALA A 377 -19.80 2.99 -12.91
N VAL A 378 -19.45 3.76 -13.94
CA VAL A 378 -19.84 3.50 -15.34
C VAL A 378 -18.66 3.71 -16.28
N SER A 379 -18.39 2.71 -17.11
CA SER A 379 -17.36 2.73 -18.16
C SER A 379 -17.98 2.50 -19.54
N TYR A 380 -17.23 2.79 -20.60
CA TYR A 380 -17.67 2.58 -21.98
C TYR A 380 -16.70 1.68 -22.73
N TRP A 381 -17.24 0.69 -23.42
CA TRP A 381 -16.50 -0.17 -24.34
C TRP A 381 -17.18 -0.10 -25.72
N GLY A 382 -16.56 0.62 -26.66
CA GLY A 382 -17.21 0.98 -27.91
C GLY A 382 -18.50 1.77 -27.67
N GLN A 383 -19.64 1.21 -28.12
CA GLN A 383 -20.98 1.78 -27.88
C GLN A 383 -21.67 1.20 -26.62
N THR A 384 -21.08 0.18 -26.00
CA THR A 384 -21.67 -0.54 -24.87
C THR A 384 -21.32 0.14 -23.55
N GLN A 385 -22.35 0.39 -22.72
CA GLN A 385 -22.18 0.96 -21.39
C GLN A 385 -22.04 -0.15 -20.35
N LEU A 386 -20.86 -0.23 -19.72
CA LEU A 386 -20.56 -1.15 -18.63
C LEU A 386 -20.94 -0.50 -17.30
N LYS A 387 -21.82 -1.13 -16.52
CA LYS A 387 -22.35 -0.60 -15.26
C LYS A 387 -21.91 -1.49 -14.11
N GLY A 388 -21.18 -0.91 -13.16
CA GLY A 388 -20.77 -1.63 -11.96
C GLY A 388 -21.87 -1.81 -10.93
N PRO A 389 -21.64 -2.61 -9.89
CA PRO A 389 -22.49 -2.64 -8.70
C PRO A 389 -22.52 -1.27 -7.99
N ARG A 390 -23.52 -1.04 -7.13
CA ARG A 390 -23.68 0.22 -6.38
C ARG A 390 -23.04 0.11 -4.99
N ALA A 391 -22.22 1.08 -4.61
CA ALA A 391 -21.79 1.29 -3.24
C ALA A 391 -22.88 2.06 -2.48
N ILE A 392 -23.21 1.63 -1.26
CA ILE A 392 -24.31 2.20 -0.46
C ILE A 392 -23.76 2.79 0.84
N LEU A 393 -24.18 4.02 1.15
CA LEU A 393 -23.85 4.71 2.39
C LEU A 393 -25.13 5.26 3.04
N HIS A 394 -25.29 5.01 4.34
CA HIS A 394 -26.38 5.57 5.14
C HIS A 394 -25.83 6.62 6.12
N PHE A 395 -26.40 7.83 6.14
CA PHE A 395 -25.99 8.88 7.07
C PHE A 395 -27.15 9.81 7.46
N THR A 396 -27.00 10.56 8.55
CA THR A 396 -28.01 11.50 9.05
C THR A 396 -27.50 12.94 9.06
N THR A 397 -28.41 13.89 8.84
CA THR A 397 -28.11 15.32 8.68
C THR A 397 -28.38 16.13 9.97
N GLN A 398 -27.88 15.70 11.12
CA GLN A 398 -28.14 16.38 12.40
C GLN A 398 -27.18 17.55 12.66
N HIS A 399 -27.73 18.70 13.09
CA HIS A 399 -26.98 19.90 13.45
C HIS A 399 -26.48 19.76 14.89
N THR A 400 -25.17 19.60 15.09
CA THR A 400 -24.55 19.68 16.41
C THR A 400 -24.42 21.15 16.83
N THR A 401 -25.52 21.76 17.28
CA THR A 401 -25.43 23.00 18.08
C THR A 401 -24.68 22.70 19.36
N SER A 402 -23.76 23.59 19.74
CA SER A 402 -23.01 23.59 21.00
C SER A 402 -23.92 23.36 22.22
N ALA A 403 -24.11 22.10 22.56
CA ALA A 403 -24.37 21.62 23.89
C ALA A 403 -23.38 20.47 24.05
N THR A 404 -22.60 20.53 25.14
CA THR A 404 -21.86 19.40 25.71
C THR A 404 -22.38 18.04 25.20
N PRO A 405 -21.54 17.18 24.62
CA PRO A 405 -21.99 15.97 23.96
C PRO A 405 -22.71 15.06 24.96
N ARG A 406 -24.03 15.15 24.99
CA ARG A 406 -24.87 14.05 25.43
C ARG A 406 -24.77 13.03 24.31
N SER A 407 -23.93 12.04 24.59
CA SER A 407 -23.87 10.76 23.91
C SER A 407 -25.25 10.31 23.45
N PRO A 408 -25.40 9.72 22.25
CA PRO A 408 -26.55 8.89 21.98
C PRO A 408 -26.54 7.79 23.04
N THR A 409 -27.42 7.87 24.04
CA THR A 409 -27.67 6.73 24.92
C THR A 409 -28.18 5.60 24.04
N GLY A 410 -27.26 4.70 23.78
CA GLY A 410 -27.44 3.47 23.05
C GLY A 410 -26.28 2.51 23.31
N ASP A 411 -25.68 2.60 24.50
CA ASP A 411 -25.09 1.47 25.21
C ASP A 411 -25.34 1.77 26.71
N ILE A 412 -26.54 1.44 27.17
CA ILE A 412 -26.89 1.50 28.60
C ILE A 412 -26.17 0.37 29.36
N LEU A 413 -25.56 -0.60 28.67
CA LEU A 413 -24.87 -1.77 29.20
C LEU A 413 -23.47 -1.94 28.57
N ASP A 414 -22.42 -1.68 29.33
CA ASP A 414 -21.01 -1.79 28.93
C ASP A 414 -20.32 -2.99 29.60
N VAL A 415 -19.40 -3.66 28.89
CA VAL A 415 -18.72 -4.87 29.36
C VAL A 415 -17.21 -4.64 29.40
N GLY A 416 -16.62 -4.79 30.58
CA GLY A 416 -15.18 -4.66 30.80
C GLY A 416 -14.37 -5.81 30.18
N THR A 417 -13.04 -5.71 30.28
CA THR A 417 -12.14 -6.76 29.80
C THR A 417 -12.14 -7.98 30.74
N PRO A 418 -12.30 -9.21 30.23
CA PRO A 418 -12.21 -10.41 31.07
C PRO A 418 -10.81 -10.56 31.68
N PHE A 419 -10.76 -10.87 32.97
CA PHE A 419 -9.54 -11.05 33.74
C PHE A 419 -9.56 -12.35 34.53
N TYR A 420 -8.40 -12.93 34.80
CA TYR A 420 -8.26 -14.17 35.55
C TYR A 420 -7.79 -13.86 36.97
N GLN A 421 -8.61 -14.17 37.95
CA GLN A 421 -8.31 -13.89 39.35
C GLN A 421 -8.96 -14.97 40.21
N ASP A 422 -8.23 -15.47 41.22
CA ASP A 422 -8.69 -16.51 42.17
C ASP A 422 -9.14 -17.83 41.49
N GLY A 423 -8.39 -18.27 40.47
CA GLY A 423 -8.63 -19.56 39.82
C GLY A 423 -9.77 -19.58 38.81
N GLN A 424 -10.45 -18.45 38.56
CA GLN A 424 -11.57 -18.36 37.63
C GLN A 424 -11.47 -17.12 36.73
N LEU A 425 -12.01 -17.24 35.52
CA LEU A 425 -12.15 -16.12 34.60
C LEU A 425 -13.39 -15.30 34.96
N ARG A 426 -13.21 -13.98 35.09
CA ARG A 426 -14.22 -13.02 35.50
C ARG A 426 -14.34 -11.87 34.51
N VAL A 427 -15.50 -11.23 34.47
CA VAL A 427 -15.69 -9.95 33.76
C VAL A 427 -16.62 -9.05 34.56
N HIS A 428 -16.36 -7.75 34.54
CA HIS A 428 -17.26 -6.76 35.12
C HIS A 428 -18.16 -6.18 34.03
N VAL A 429 -19.46 -6.10 34.32
CA VAL A 429 -20.46 -5.48 33.46
C VAL A 429 -21.03 -4.29 34.20
N TYR A 430 -21.19 -3.16 33.51
CA TYR A 430 -21.63 -1.88 34.06
C TYR A 430 -22.84 -1.39 33.28
N TRP A 431 -23.77 -0.71 33.95
CA TRP A 431 -24.88 -0.07 33.27
C TRP A 431 -25.29 1.23 33.93
N GLN A 432 -26.01 2.05 33.18
CA GLN A 432 -26.58 3.27 33.73
C GLN A 432 -27.83 2.93 34.53
N SER A 433 -27.92 3.39 35.80
CA SER A 433 -29.15 3.23 36.59
C SER A 433 -30.33 3.86 35.86
N SER A 434 -31.43 3.10 35.74
CA SER A 434 -32.70 3.59 35.21
C SER A 434 -33.12 4.88 35.93
N THR A 435 -33.58 5.86 35.14
CA THR A 435 -34.17 7.10 35.67
C THR A 435 -35.57 6.88 36.27
N ASP A 436 -36.11 5.66 36.16
CA ASP A 436 -37.40 5.26 36.72
C ASP A 436 -37.23 4.81 38.18
N HIS A 437 -37.73 5.62 39.13
CA HIS A 437 -37.72 5.33 40.57
C HIS A 437 -38.55 4.10 40.98
N SER A 438 -39.27 3.45 40.05
CA SER A 438 -40.02 2.23 40.30
C SER A 438 -39.21 0.94 40.11
N VAL A 439 -37.97 1.01 39.60
CA VAL A 439 -37.06 -0.14 39.45
C VAL A 439 -36.44 -0.49 40.81
N GLU A 440 -36.68 -1.71 41.30
CA GLU A 440 -36.22 -2.14 42.64
C GLU A 440 -34.87 -2.86 42.61
N PHE A 441 -34.60 -3.60 41.53
CA PHE A 441 -33.33 -4.31 41.30
C PHE A 441 -33.19 -4.68 39.81
N TYR A 442 -31.96 -4.99 39.40
CA TYR A 442 -31.63 -5.48 38.06
C TYR A 442 -31.37 -6.98 38.10
N ARG A 443 -31.91 -7.69 37.11
CA ARG A 443 -31.61 -9.10 36.87
C ARG A 443 -30.69 -9.21 35.67
N ILE A 444 -29.51 -9.75 35.88
CA ILE A 444 -28.55 -10.05 34.82
C ILE A 444 -28.54 -11.56 34.55
N GLN A 445 -28.55 -11.94 33.28
CA GLN A 445 -28.44 -13.34 32.83
C GLN A 445 -27.32 -13.46 31.80
N TRP A 446 -26.45 -14.45 31.93
CA TRP A 446 -25.35 -14.65 30.98
C TRP A 446 -25.10 -16.11 30.67
N GLY A 447 -24.70 -16.41 29.44
CA GLY A 447 -24.31 -17.77 29.04
C GLY A 447 -23.49 -17.80 27.75
N PRO A 448 -22.74 -18.89 27.51
CA PRO A 448 -21.97 -19.05 26.28
C PRO A 448 -22.93 -19.31 25.10
N GLU A 449 -22.82 -18.50 24.06
CA GLU A 449 -23.54 -18.67 22.78
C GLU A 449 -22.84 -19.72 21.91
N TYR A 450 -21.51 -19.71 21.90
CA TYR A 450 -20.67 -20.76 21.34
C TYR A 450 -19.27 -20.73 21.97
N CYS A 451 -18.63 -21.89 22.05
CA CYS A 451 -17.29 -22.08 22.58
C CYS A 451 -16.46 -22.90 21.60
N ARG A 452 -15.17 -22.57 21.44
CA ARG A 452 -14.26 -23.33 20.56
C ARG A 452 -14.26 -24.83 20.84
N ASN A 453 -14.37 -25.21 22.11
CA ASN A 453 -14.22 -26.59 22.56
C ASN A 453 -15.58 -27.32 22.69
N ASN A 454 -16.65 -26.79 22.08
CA ASN A 454 -18.03 -27.28 22.18
C ASN A 454 -18.53 -27.51 23.62
N GLN A 455 -17.93 -26.84 24.60
CA GLN A 455 -18.41 -26.84 25.98
C GLN A 455 -19.59 -25.87 26.08
N SER A 456 -20.76 -26.39 26.48
CA SER A 456 -21.92 -25.56 26.80
C SER A 456 -22.09 -25.48 28.32
N ARG A 457 -22.48 -24.30 28.79
CA ARG A 457 -22.84 -24.05 30.19
C ARG A 457 -24.23 -23.43 30.20
N PRO A 458 -25.12 -23.80 31.13
CA PRO A 458 -26.44 -23.18 31.22
C PRO A 458 -26.32 -21.68 31.49
N MET A 459 -27.31 -20.88 31.07
CA MET A 459 -27.34 -19.45 31.39
C MET A 459 -27.42 -19.27 32.91
N GLU A 460 -26.42 -18.58 33.45
CA GLU A 460 -26.39 -18.16 34.84
C GLU A 460 -27.15 -16.85 35.01
N LYS A 461 -27.61 -16.58 36.23
CA LYS A 461 -28.36 -15.38 36.56
C LYS A 461 -27.98 -14.84 37.92
N THR A 462 -28.03 -13.53 38.07
CA THR A 462 -27.82 -12.84 39.36
C THR A 462 -28.73 -11.62 39.41
N ASN A 463 -29.18 -11.27 40.61
CA ASN A 463 -29.89 -10.02 40.84
C ASN A 463 -28.98 -9.08 41.64
N THR A 464 -28.92 -7.81 41.26
CA THR A 464 -28.18 -6.79 42.00
C THR A 464 -28.97 -5.50 42.04
N GLN A 465 -28.76 -4.71 43.09
CA GLN A 465 -29.28 -3.35 43.20
C GLN A 465 -28.25 -2.31 42.74
N GLU A 466 -27.01 -2.74 42.51
CA GLU A 466 -25.90 -1.90 42.05
C GLU A 466 -25.95 -1.69 40.54
N ASN A 467 -25.19 -0.72 40.05
CA ASN A 467 -25.06 -0.40 38.62
C ASN A 467 -23.96 -1.22 37.92
N PHE A 468 -23.50 -2.28 38.57
CA PHE A 468 -22.52 -3.21 38.01
C PHE A 468 -22.73 -4.62 38.56
N ALA A 469 -22.20 -5.61 37.83
CA ALA A 469 -22.12 -7.00 38.27
C ALA A 469 -20.81 -7.65 37.82
N SER A 470 -20.23 -8.45 38.71
CA SER A 470 -19.08 -9.31 38.41
C SER A 470 -19.56 -10.70 38.00
N LEU A 471 -19.41 -11.03 36.71
CA LEU A 471 -19.70 -12.37 36.20
C LEU A 471 -18.47 -13.24 36.42
N GLN A 472 -18.66 -14.44 36.98
CA GLN A 472 -17.58 -15.35 37.36
C GLN A 472 -17.77 -16.75 36.76
N GLY A 473 -16.72 -17.58 36.82
CA GLY A 473 -16.76 -18.94 36.28
C GLY A 473 -16.86 -19.00 34.75
N LEU A 474 -16.34 -18.01 34.03
CA LEU A 474 -16.41 -17.99 32.57
C LEU A 474 -15.45 -19.01 31.94
N LEU A 475 -15.85 -19.58 30.81
CA LEU A 475 -15.05 -20.50 30.02
C LEU A 475 -14.10 -19.73 29.10
N PHE A 476 -12.95 -20.31 28.78
CA PHE A 476 -11.99 -19.73 27.83
C PHE A 476 -12.45 -19.89 26.38
N SER A 477 -12.06 -18.95 25.51
CA SER A 477 -12.31 -19.01 24.06
C SER A 477 -13.81 -19.16 23.69
N CYS A 478 -14.68 -18.43 24.36
CA CYS A 478 -16.13 -18.47 24.16
C CYS A 478 -16.71 -17.08 23.89
N LYS A 479 -17.79 -17.02 23.10
CA LYS A 479 -18.64 -15.83 23.02
C LYS A 479 -19.76 -15.95 24.03
N TYR A 480 -19.91 -14.96 24.89
CA TYR A 480 -20.96 -14.88 25.90
C TYR A 480 -22.01 -13.85 25.51
N LYS A 481 -23.27 -14.18 25.74
CA LYS A 481 -24.40 -13.25 25.65
C LYS A 481 -24.85 -12.87 27.05
N VAL A 482 -25.04 -11.57 27.29
CA VAL A 482 -25.51 -10.98 28.54
C VAL A 482 -26.84 -10.30 28.30
N LEU A 483 -27.85 -10.58 29.12
CA LEU A 483 -29.13 -9.90 29.15
C LEU A 483 -29.27 -9.17 30.49
N LEU A 484 -29.58 -7.88 30.43
CA LEU A 484 -29.94 -7.06 31.58
C LEU A 484 -31.44 -6.77 31.55
N GLN A 485 -32.13 -7.12 32.63
CA GLN A 485 -33.56 -6.85 32.79
C GLN A 485 -33.81 -6.03 34.05
N PRO A 486 -34.31 -4.77 33.94
CA PRO A 486 -34.75 -4.00 35.10
C PRO A 486 -36.08 -4.58 35.61
N ILE A 487 -36.22 -4.75 36.93
CA ILE A 487 -37.45 -5.24 37.55
C ILE A 487 -38.14 -4.10 38.31
N SER A 488 -39.37 -3.76 37.89
CA SER A 488 -40.24 -2.78 38.54
C SER A 488 -41.58 -3.40 38.94
N LYS A 489 -42.18 -2.92 40.04
CA LYS A 489 -43.53 -3.31 40.49
C LYS A 489 -44.66 -2.71 39.64
N LYS A 490 -44.39 -1.64 38.87
CA LYS A 490 -45.41 -0.87 38.12
C LYS A 490 -45.23 -0.92 36.60
N SER A 491 -44.00 -1.14 36.12
CA SER A 491 -43.67 -1.20 34.69
C SER A 491 -42.91 -2.50 34.35
N ARG A 492 -43.06 -3.00 33.12
CA ARG A 492 -42.19 -4.06 32.56
C ARG A 492 -41.25 -3.43 31.54
N PRO A 493 -40.11 -2.85 31.96
CA PRO A 493 -39.15 -2.27 31.03
C PRO A 493 -38.47 -3.35 30.16
N LEU A 494 -38.05 -2.94 28.95
CA LEU A 494 -37.47 -3.84 27.94
C LEU A 494 -36.11 -4.37 28.42
N ALA A 495 -35.80 -5.65 28.14
CA ALA A 495 -34.50 -6.23 28.44
C ALA A 495 -33.47 -5.79 27.39
N GLU A 496 -32.30 -5.37 27.84
CA GLU A 496 -31.16 -5.03 26.98
C GLU A 496 -30.22 -6.23 26.87
N SER A 497 -29.54 -6.38 25.73
CA SER A 497 -28.59 -7.49 25.55
C SER A 497 -27.32 -7.04 24.85
N THR A 498 -26.18 -7.55 25.32
CA THR A 498 -24.86 -7.35 24.71
C THR A 498 -24.10 -8.67 24.67
N SER A 499 -22.97 -8.71 23.97
CA SER A 499 -22.13 -9.91 23.89
C SER A 499 -20.65 -9.59 23.95
N PHE A 500 -19.86 -10.47 24.57
CA PHE A 500 -18.41 -10.31 24.73
C PHE A 500 -17.67 -11.63 24.49
N PHE A 501 -16.35 -11.56 24.28
CA PHE A 501 -15.49 -12.72 24.05
C PHE A 501 -14.53 -12.96 25.21
N THR A 502 -14.33 -14.22 25.58
CA THR A 502 -13.32 -14.62 26.57
C THR A 502 -12.01 -15.03 25.90
N PRO A 503 -10.85 -14.67 26.47
CA PRO A 503 -9.53 -15.03 25.94
C PRO A 503 -9.25 -16.52 26.05
N SER A 504 -8.22 -17.01 25.36
CA SER A 504 -7.75 -18.39 25.48
C SER A 504 -6.90 -18.59 26.74
N CYS A 505 -6.83 -19.83 27.25
CA CYS A 505 -6.03 -20.14 28.45
C CYS A 505 -4.54 -19.81 28.23
N ALA A 506 -4.03 -20.03 27.02
CA ALA A 506 -2.65 -19.69 26.63
C ALA A 506 -2.35 -18.19 26.69
N THR A 507 -3.32 -17.34 26.32
CA THR A 507 -3.16 -15.87 26.35
C THR A 507 -3.06 -15.35 27.79
N ILE A 508 -3.80 -15.97 28.71
CA ILE A 508 -3.76 -15.62 30.13
C ILE A 508 -2.49 -16.16 30.79
N GLN A 509 -2.05 -17.39 30.46
CA GLN A 509 -0.78 -17.95 30.94
C GLN A 509 0.43 -17.09 30.52
N ALA A 510 0.44 -16.56 29.30
CA ALA A 510 1.54 -15.72 28.80
C ALA A 510 1.68 -14.37 29.55
N LYS A 511 0.61 -13.91 30.21
CA LYS A 511 0.56 -12.62 30.92
C LYS A 511 0.65 -12.77 32.45
N ASN A 512 0.69 -13.98 33.00
CA ASN A 512 0.62 -14.23 34.45
C ASN A 512 1.89 -14.95 34.97
N PRO A 513 2.60 -14.40 35.98
CA PRO A 513 3.84 -15.00 36.49
C PRO A 513 3.63 -16.31 37.29
N LYS A 514 2.40 -16.69 37.63
CA LYS A 514 2.08 -17.97 38.31
C LYS A 514 1.43 -18.96 37.33
N SER A 515 1.83 -20.24 37.39
CA SER A 515 1.29 -21.29 36.52
C SER A 515 -0.20 -21.53 36.79
N ILE A 516 -1.03 -21.29 35.77
CA ILE A 516 -2.48 -21.54 35.81
C ILE A 516 -2.75 -22.97 35.32
N ALA A 517 -3.52 -23.75 36.09
CA ALA A 517 -3.94 -25.08 35.70
C ALA A 517 -5.05 -25.01 34.63
N CYS A 518 -4.69 -25.17 33.36
CA CYS A 518 -5.65 -25.31 32.26
C CYS A 518 -6.13 -26.78 32.17
N PRO A 519 -7.43 -27.05 31.97
CA PRO A 519 -7.92 -28.39 31.62
C PRO A 519 -7.23 -28.86 30.34
N ARG A 520 -6.66 -30.08 30.36
CA ARG A 520 -5.80 -30.65 29.30
C ARG A 520 -6.47 -30.56 27.92
N GLU A 521 -5.89 -29.77 27.02
CA GLU A 521 -6.06 -29.92 25.58
C GLU A 521 -4.74 -30.29 24.92
N THR A 522 -4.84 -31.34 24.11
CA THR A 522 -3.83 -31.96 23.28
C THR A 522 -3.10 -30.90 22.44
N ALA A 523 -1.78 -30.92 22.52
CA ALA A 523 -0.90 -29.97 21.86
C ALA A 523 -1.08 -30.00 20.33
N ALA A 524 -1.83 -29.03 19.80
CA ALA A 524 -1.60 -28.48 18.48
C ALA A 524 -0.79 -27.19 18.66
N SER A 525 0.41 -27.14 18.08
CA SER A 525 1.29 -25.97 18.13
C SER A 525 0.56 -24.70 17.70
N PRO A 526 0.71 -23.56 18.40
CA PRO A 526 0.09 -22.31 17.97
C PRO A 526 0.69 -21.89 16.61
N GLN A 527 -0.12 -21.88 15.56
CA GLN A 527 0.25 -21.22 14.32
C GLN A 527 0.50 -19.74 14.63
N LYS A 528 1.69 -19.25 14.26
CA LYS A 528 2.09 -17.87 14.52
C LYS A 528 1.22 -16.96 13.64
N VAL A 529 0.44 -16.08 14.25
CA VAL A 529 -0.37 -15.09 13.54
C VAL A 529 0.57 -14.11 12.84
N LEU A 530 0.53 -14.06 11.51
CA LEU A 530 1.40 -13.17 10.71
C LEU A 530 0.76 -11.82 10.41
N MET A 531 -0.56 -11.68 10.62
CA MET A 531 -1.30 -10.43 10.38
C MET A 531 -0.85 -9.33 11.35
N LYS A 532 -0.43 -8.18 10.83
CA LYS A 532 0.04 -7.03 11.61
C LYS A 532 -0.59 -5.73 11.09
N ALA A 533 -0.79 -4.76 11.97
CA ALA A 533 -1.16 -3.40 11.56
C ALA A 533 0.06 -2.66 10.98
N ALA A 534 -0.12 -1.94 9.88
CA ALA A 534 0.91 -1.15 9.21
C ALA A 534 0.45 0.31 9.10
N ASN A 535 1.37 1.22 8.77
CA ASN A 535 1.04 2.61 8.46
C ASN A 535 0.18 3.34 9.51
N LEU A 536 0.48 3.15 10.81
CA LEU A 536 -0.16 3.89 11.88
C LEU A 536 0.00 5.40 11.64
N THR A 537 -1.09 6.12 11.49
CA THR A 537 -1.18 7.56 11.23
C THR A 537 -2.04 8.21 12.31
N ALA A 538 -1.74 9.47 12.62
CA ALA A 538 -2.52 10.25 13.58
C ALA A 538 -2.79 11.63 12.99
N SER A 539 -4.02 12.10 13.10
CA SER A 539 -4.40 13.49 12.83
C SER A 539 -5.03 14.07 14.08
N PHE A 540 -4.78 15.36 14.34
CA PHE A 540 -5.21 16.03 15.56
C PHE A 540 -6.13 17.19 15.23
N GLU A 541 -7.27 17.24 15.90
CA GLU A 541 -8.18 18.38 15.89
C GLU A 541 -8.17 19.02 17.28
N VAL A 542 -7.86 20.32 17.34
CA VAL A 542 -7.84 21.09 18.58
C VAL A 542 -9.07 21.99 18.60
N ARG A 543 -9.94 21.80 19.59
CA ARG A 543 -11.07 22.70 19.86
C ARG A 543 -11.10 23.04 21.33
N ASP A 544 -11.16 24.34 21.65
CA ASP A 544 -11.42 24.86 23.00
C ASP A 544 -10.67 24.11 24.11
N SER A 545 -9.33 24.01 24.00
CA SER A 545 -8.45 23.33 24.96
C SER A 545 -8.49 21.79 25.01
N ASN A 546 -9.30 21.13 24.19
CA ASN A 546 -9.36 19.67 24.08
C ASN A 546 -8.73 19.19 22.76
N VAL A 547 -7.85 18.20 22.84
CA VAL A 547 -7.24 17.57 21.66
C VAL A 547 -7.96 16.26 21.36
N THR A 548 -8.54 16.17 20.17
CA THR A 548 -9.07 14.92 19.61
C THR A 548 -8.07 14.36 18.62
N ALA A 549 -7.61 13.13 18.82
CA ALA A 549 -6.80 12.40 17.85
C ALA A 549 -7.66 11.41 17.07
N ILE A 550 -7.41 11.34 15.77
CA ILE A 550 -7.94 10.31 14.88
C ILE A 550 -6.75 9.46 14.46
N PHE A 551 -6.69 8.23 14.97
CA PHE A 551 -5.69 7.24 14.63
C PHE A 551 -6.21 6.33 13.52
N SER A 552 -5.38 6.04 12.52
CA SER A 552 -5.71 5.12 11.42
C SER A 552 -4.54 4.21 11.10
N TRP A 553 -4.81 2.99 10.65
CA TRP A 553 -3.79 2.02 10.25
C TRP A 553 -4.29 1.14 9.11
N ASP A 554 -3.33 0.59 8.37
CA ASP A 554 -3.55 -0.41 7.34
C ASP A 554 -3.29 -1.82 7.91
N LEU A 555 -3.70 -2.87 7.19
CA LEU A 555 -3.39 -4.26 7.53
C LEU A 555 -2.33 -4.79 6.57
N SER A 556 -1.21 -5.31 7.10
CA SER A 556 -0.19 -5.95 6.27
C SER A 556 -0.64 -7.33 5.81
N GLN A 557 -0.38 -7.66 4.54
CA GLN A 557 -0.77 -8.88 3.81
C GLN A 557 -1.32 -10.06 4.66
N ALA A 558 -2.60 -10.37 4.43
CA ALA A 558 -3.29 -11.51 5.00
C ALA A 558 -2.74 -12.83 4.44
N ALA A 559 -2.35 -13.76 5.31
CA ALA A 559 -2.18 -15.15 4.90
C ALA A 559 -3.58 -15.71 4.52
N PRO A 560 -3.73 -16.48 3.44
CA PRO A 560 -5.04 -16.91 2.91
C PRO A 560 -5.88 -17.80 3.86
N HIS A 561 -5.34 -18.17 5.03
CA HIS A 561 -6.02 -18.98 6.04
C HIS A 561 -6.29 -18.24 7.37
N GLN A 562 -5.87 -16.98 7.50
CA GLN A 562 -6.06 -16.18 8.73
C GLN A 562 -7.16 -15.13 8.51
N GLN A 563 -8.31 -15.32 9.18
CA GLN A 563 -9.42 -14.36 9.15
C GLN A 563 -9.27 -13.36 10.30
N LEU A 564 -9.20 -12.07 9.95
CA LEU A 564 -9.21 -10.97 10.89
C LEU A 564 -10.56 -10.91 11.61
N THR A 565 -10.54 -10.91 12.93
CA THR A 565 -11.72 -10.84 13.80
C THR A 565 -11.83 -9.50 14.53
N GLY A 566 -10.76 -8.69 14.57
CA GLY A 566 -10.78 -7.35 15.14
C GLY A 566 -9.38 -6.77 15.35
N TYR A 567 -9.31 -5.63 16.04
CA TYR A 567 -8.05 -5.01 16.47
C TYR A 567 -8.09 -4.72 17.96
N GLN A 568 -7.00 -4.97 18.67
CA GLN A 568 -6.79 -4.40 20.00
C GLN A 568 -5.92 -3.16 19.85
N VAL A 569 -6.44 -2.01 20.27
CA VAL A 569 -5.76 -0.72 20.19
C VAL A 569 -5.56 -0.18 21.59
N THR A 570 -4.32 0.16 21.94
CA THR A 570 -3.95 0.73 23.25
C THR A 570 -3.26 2.06 23.02
N TRP A 571 -3.64 3.11 23.74
CA TRP A 571 -2.94 4.40 23.73
C TRP A 571 -2.48 4.78 25.14
N THR A 572 -1.22 5.20 25.24
CA THR A 572 -0.53 5.42 26.53
C THR A 572 0.15 6.77 26.52
N GLU A 573 -0.06 7.60 27.54
CA GLU A 573 0.65 8.88 27.69
C GLU A 573 2.07 8.64 28.22
N VAL A 574 3.08 9.19 27.56
CA VAL A 574 4.48 9.09 27.97
C VAL A 574 4.81 10.28 28.84
N VAL A 575 4.78 10.09 30.16
CA VAL A 575 5.14 11.13 31.14
C VAL A 575 6.67 11.35 31.10
N PRO A 576 7.17 12.56 30.85
CA PRO A 576 8.61 12.84 30.92
C PRO A 576 9.13 12.70 32.35
N THR A 577 10.25 11.99 32.53
CA THR A 577 10.84 11.59 33.82
C THR A 577 11.42 12.72 34.68
N ASN A 578 10.97 13.98 34.55
CA ASN A 578 11.61 15.11 35.25
C ASN A 578 10.69 16.02 36.08
N ARG A 579 9.54 15.53 36.55
CA ARG A 579 8.78 16.18 37.64
C ARG A 579 8.15 15.14 38.58
N HIS A 580 8.96 14.56 39.46
CA HIS A 580 8.42 14.06 40.72
C HIS A 580 8.11 15.25 41.62
N ASN A 581 6.84 15.66 41.65
CA ASN A 581 6.31 16.38 42.79
C ASN A 581 5.26 15.49 43.46
N ASN A 582 5.56 15.09 44.69
CA ASN A 582 4.72 14.29 45.55
C ASN A 582 3.37 14.97 45.79
N ASN A 583 2.31 14.18 45.64
CA ASN A 583 0.94 14.33 46.19
C ASN A 583 -0.18 14.28 45.14
N LYS A 584 -0.27 13.18 44.38
CA LYS A 584 -1.56 12.65 43.87
C LYS A 584 -1.37 11.24 43.30
N LEU A 585 -2.10 10.27 43.86
CA LEU A 585 -2.42 8.96 43.25
C LEU A 585 -3.82 8.54 43.75
N PRO A 586 -4.61 7.73 43.04
CA PRO A 586 -4.36 7.11 41.73
C PRO A 586 -5.61 7.22 40.80
N HIS A 587 -5.70 8.25 39.96
CA HIS A 587 -6.59 8.23 38.77
C HIS A 587 -5.85 8.72 37.52
N SER A 588 -4.53 8.55 37.47
CA SER A 588 -3.79 8.86 36.25
C SER A 588 -4.05 7.76 35.22
N LEU A 589 -5.12 7.96 34.46
CA LEU A 589 -5.39 7.31 33.17
C LEU A 589 -4.17 7.52 32.28
N ILE A 590 -3.22 6.59 32.34
CA ILE A 590 -2.00 6.68 31.53
C ILE A 590 -1.99 5.58 30.46
N SER A 591 -2.95 4.66 30.45
CA SER A 591 -3.13 3.67 29.38
C SER A 591 -4.61 3.31 29.23
N GLN A 592 -5.16 3.42 28.03
CA GLN A 592 -6.52 3.01 27.69
C GLN A 592 -6.48 2.07 26.48
N SER A 593 -7.38 1.09 26.43
CA SER A 593 -7.44 0.13 25.32
C SER A 593 -8.86 -0.16 24.88
N GLN A 594 -9.06 -0.32 23.57
CA GLN A 594 -10.34 -0.65 22.95
C GLN A 594 -10.16 -1.79 21.94
N ILE A 595 -11.14 -2.68 21.88
CA ILE A 595 -11.22 -3.70 20.84
C ILE A 595 -12.17 -3.21 19.74
N LEU A 596 -11.67 -3.13 18.52
CA LEU A 596 -12.42 -2.72 17.34
C LEU A 596 -12.79 -3.93 16.49
N PRO A 597 -13.94 -3.88 15.79
CA PRO A 597 -14.33 -4.91 14.84
C PRO A 597 -13.38 -4.93 13.61
N PRO A 598 -13.40 -5.98 12.77
CA PRO A 598 -12.41 -6.15 11.70
C PRO A 598 -12.48 -5.09 10.59
N ASP A 599 -13.61 -4.39 10.48
CA ASP A 599 -13.84 -3.21 9.64
C ASP A 599 -13.37 -1.89 10.29
N GLY A 600 -13.00 -1.91 11.57
CA GLY A 600 -12.52 -0.75 12.33
C GLY A 600 -11.02 -0.50 12.16
N SER A 601 -10.61 0.15 11.07
CA SER A 601 -9.22 0.60 10.85
C SER A 601 -8.93 2.02 11.37
N VAL A 602 -9.88 2.62 12.08
CA VAL A 602 -9.83 3.99 12.59
C VAL A 602 -10.32 4.05 14.04
N LEU A 603 -9.60 4.77 14.89
CA LEU A 603 -9.96 5.06 16.27
C LEU A 603 -9.99 6.58 16.50
N VAL A 604 -11.07 7.09 17.10
CA VAL A 604 -11.20 8.50 17.51
C VAL A 604 -11.09 8.59 19.03
N VAL A 605 -10.07 9.29 19.51
CA VAL A 605 -9.83 9.52 20.94
C VAL A 605 -9.96 11.00 21.24
N SER A 606 -10.88 11.37 22.12
CA SER A 606 -11.06 12.75 22.58
C SER A 606 -10.56 12.90 24.03
N GLY A 607 -10.22 14.12 24.44
CA GLY A 607 -9.73 14.37 25.80
C GLY A 607 -8.23 14.16 25.99
N LEU A 608 -7.42 14.19 24.92
CA LEU A 608 -5.97 14.04 25.05
C LEU A 608 -5.32 15.32 25.57
N HIS A 609 -4.28 15.17 26.40
CA HIS A 609 -3.53 16.30 26.92
C HIS A 609 -2.78 17.03 25.79
N PRO A 610 -2.83 18.37 25.73
CA PRO A 610 -2.10 19.17 24.76
C PRO A 610 -0.60 19.19 25.06
N ALA A 611 0.23 19.23 24.01
CA ALA A 611 1.69 19.14 24.11
C ALA A 611 2.24 17.88 24.84
N SER A 612 1.44 16.81 24.93
CA SER A 612 1.82 15.53 25.50
C SER A 612 2.23 14.53 24.41
N VAL A 613 3.06 13.56 24.79
CA VAL A 613 3.51 12.48 23.91
C VAL A 613 2.69 11.23 24.21
N TYR A 614 2.10 10.61 23.21
CA TYR A 614 1.30 9.39 23.33
C TYR A 614 1.90 8.27 22.47
N THR A 615 1.98 7.06 23.02
CA THR A 615 2.31 5.84 22.27
C THR A 615 1.04 5.08 21.96
N LEU A 616 0.77 4.85 20.68
CA LEU A 616 -0.32 4.00 20.19
C LEU A 616 0.24 2.61 19.85
N GLU A 617 -0.37 1.54 20.36
CA GLU A 617 -0.06 0.15 20.04
C GLU A 617 -1.31 -0.52 19.44
N VAL A 618 -1.17 -1.12 18.26
CA VAL A 618 -2.25 -1.83 17.55
C VAL A 618 -1.84 -3.28 17.32
N ARG A 619 -2.71 -4.22 17.69
CA ARG A 619 -2.58 -5.67 17.44
C ARG A 619 -3.77 -6.16 16.63
N ALA A 620 -3.52 -6.89 15.55
CA ALA A 620 -4.57 -7.59 14.83
C ALA A 620 -5.03 -8.80 15.64
N ILE A 621 -6.33 -9.03 15.74
CA ILE A 621 -6.91 -10.21 16.38
C ILE A 621 -7.43 -11.11 15.25
N THR A 622 -7.05 -12.38 15.29
CA THR A 622 -7.53 -13.39 14.36
C THR A 622 -8.20 -14.52 15.11
N ALA A 623 -8.86 -15.43 14.38
CA ALA A 623 -9.33 -16.68 14.97
C ALA A 623 -8.18 -17.46 15.65
N GLU A 624 -6.94 -17.38 15.16
CA GLU A 624 -5.80 -18.14 15.70
C GLU A 624 -5.12 -17.49 16.91
N GLY A 625 -5.33 -16.18 17.15
CA GLY A 625 -4.77 -15.43 18.28
C GLY A 625 -4.48 -13.95 17.97
N GLU A 626 -3.81 -13.27 18.90
CA GLU A 626 -3.27 -11.92 18.70
C GLU A 626 -2.04 -11.96 17.79
N GLY A 627 -2.04 -11.13 16.74
CA GLY A 627 -0.91 -10.87 15.87
C GLY A 627 0.14 -9.95 16.51
N PRO A 628 1.31 -9.79 15.87
CA PRO A 628 2.38 -8.94 16.36
C PRO A 628 1.95 -7.47 16.56
N ALA A 629 2.35 -6.91 17.69
CA ALA A 629 2.08 -5.52 18.04
C ALA A 629 2.86 -4.56 17.15
N THR A 630 2.16 -3.55 16.63
CA THR A 630 2.78 -2.41 15.94
C THR A 630 2.50 -1.16 16.73
N SER A 631 3.55 -0.46 17.16
CA SER A 631 3.44 0.76 17.94
C SER A 631 4.02 1.96 17.21
N ARG A 632 3.45 3.14 17.49
CA ARG A 632 3.97 4.43 17.03
C ARG A 632 3.69 5.51 18.05
N THR A 633 4.66 6.39 18.26
CA THR A 633 4.56 7.51 19.17
C THR A 633 4.19 8.79 18.41
N PHE A 634 3.27 9.56 18.97
CA PHE A 634 2.77 10.81 18.41
C PHE A 634 2.77 11.92 19.47
N GLN A 635 2.93 13.17 19.01
CA GLN A 635 2.91 14.35 19.88
C GLN A 635 1.67 15.18 19.58
N THR A 636 0.90 15.52 20.61
CA THR A 636 -0.30 16.36 20.46
C THR A 636 0.08 17.83 20.27
N PRO A 637 -0.69 18.62 19.50
CA PRO A 637 -0.42 20.04 19.31
C PRO A 637 -0.51 20.83 20.61
N GLY A 638 0.36 21.84 20.78
CA GLY A 638 0.30 22.80 21.88
C GLY A 638 -0.60 24.01 21.56
N TYR A 639 -0.96 24.78 22.58
CA TYR A 639 -1.73 26.03 22.41
C TYR A 639 -0.96 27.04 21.56
N GLN A 640 -1.61 27.59 20.53
CA GLN A 640 -1.07 28.73 19.77
C GLN A 640 -1.03 29.96 20.68
N SER A 641 0.17 30.35 21.12
CA SER A 641 0.42 31.65 21.72
C SER A 641 0.40 32.71 20.62
N THR A 642 -0.52 33.68 20.73
CA THR A 642 -0.51 34.92 19.96
C THR A 642 0.72 35.75 20.34
N MET A 643 1.86 35.49 19.70
CA MET A 643 3.03 36.37 19.80
C MET A 643 3.07 37.35 18.63
N ARG A 644 2.91 38.62 19.02
CA ARG A 644 3.26 39.83 18.29
C ARG A 644 4.55 39.67 17.48
N HIS A 645 4.52 40.18 16.26
CA HIS A 645 5.70 40.48 15.44
C HIS A 645 6.76 41.19 16.30
N VAL A 646 7.85 40.50 16.62
CA VAL A 646 9.11 41.11 17.04
C VAL A 646 10.18 40.62 16.09
N SER A 647 10.61 41.53 15.23
CA SER A 647 11.74 41.41 14.32
C SER A 647 13.01 41.05 15.10
N ARG A 648 13.50 39.81 14.95
CA ARG A 648 14.85 39.45 15.40
C ARG A 648 15.85 39.66 14.27
N LEU A 649 16.57 40.77 14.42
CA LEU A 649 17.84 41.08 13.78
C LEU A 649 18.78 39.86 13.82
N ARG A 650 19.24 39.48 12.62
CA ARG A 650 20.41 38.65 12.37
C ARG A 650 21.64 39.35 12.95
N LYS A 651 22.31 38.75 13.93
CA LYS A 651 23.74 38.99 14.19
C LYS A 651 24.51 37.77 13.73
N GLN A 652 25.11 37.90 12.54
CA GLN A 652 26.27 37.11 12.13
C GLN A 652 27.46 37.57 12.98
N HIS A 653 28.23 36.63 13.52
CA HIS A 653 29.63 36.88 13.82
C HIS A 653 30.47 36.11 12.80
N HIS A 654 31.24 36.90 12.06
CA HIS A 654 32.21 36.55 11.04
C HIS A 654 33.38 35.74 11.59
N THR A 655 33.89 34.82 10.76
CA THR A 655 35.33 34.70 10.52
C THR A 655 35.59 35.16 9.09
N GLN A 656 36.39 36.23 8.98
CA GLN A 656 36.78 36.96 7.78
C GLN A 656 37.68 36.15 6.84
N SER A 657 37.50 36.33 5.53
CA SER A 657 38.59 36.33 4.56
C SER A 657 38.90 37.78 4.19
N ILE A 658 40.12 38.22 4.48
CA ILE A 658 40.68 39.50 4.04
C ILE A 658 41.45 39.22 2.75
N ILE A 659 41.00 39.83 1.64
CA ILE A 659 41.86 40.14 0.50
C ILE A 659 41.65 41.64 0.25
N GLU A 660 42.68 42.43 0.50
CA GLU A 660 42.82 43.76 -0.08
C GLU A 660 43.94 43.76 -1.11
N ARG A 661 43.72 44.59 -2.11
CA ARG A 661 44.31 44.62 -3.45
C ARG A 661 45.74 45.15 -3.46
N HIS A 662 46.52 44.61 -4.39
CA HIS A 662 47.13 45.41 -5.45
C HIS A 662 46.83 44.77 -6.80
#